data_AF-A0AAW2YGC3-F1
#
_entry.id   AF-A0AAW2YGC3-F1
#
_cell.length_a   1.000
_cell.length_b   1.000
_cell.length_c   1.000
_cell.angle_alpha   90.00
_cell.angle_beta   90.00
_cell.angle_gamma   90.00
#
_symmetry.space_group_name_H-M   'P 1'
#
loop_
_entity.id
_entity.type
_entity.pdbx_description
1 polymer ?
#
loop_
_entity_poly.entity_id
_entity_poly.type
_entity_poly.pdbx_seq_one_letter_code
_entity_poly.pdbx_strand_id
1 'polypeptide(L)'
;MEEEETRDLKEISRKNHETQKDGGGVDDNVGISDKVGGDMLLGVDSAPVLDDNLFEHVSLKDQDNNGTKMNQSLSSDEFNRSSIGNEDTFEFSFAGVESSGFDSPLDVAVHHDRQSPGPERDSNSASPDLHSYEDTGYSPVDSPQKPKPKQVKPNVSPELLHLVDSAIMGKAESLEKLKNIVSGFESFGGDVEAVAVAYLVVDSLLATMGGVESFEEDEDENPPSVMLNSRAAIVSGELIPWLPDIGDFGGLMSPKTKMVRGLLAILRACTRNRAMCSAAGLLGVLLRSAERIYLQDIASIEKIKWDGTPLCHCIHYLAGHSLSPRDLHHWLQVVNKTITTVWAARLLRALEKAMDGKEVKGPASTFEFDGESSGLLGPGESKWPFTNGYAFATWIYIESFADNISTATTAAAIAMAAAATSGKSSPMSAAAAASALAGEGTAHMPRLFSFLSADNQGMEAYFHAQFLVVECGSGKGRKASLHFTHAFKPQCWYFIGLEHTCKQGLLGKSESELRLYIDGSLYESRPFDFPKISKPLAFCCIGTNPPPTMAGLQRRRRQCPLFAEMGPVYIFKEPIGPERMARLAYRGGDVLPSFGSAAGSPWLATNDHAQSMAQDSALLDAEIAGCLHLLYHPNLLSGRYCPDSSPSGAAGMLRRPAEVLGQVHVATRTRPAEALWALAHGGPLFFLPLVVSNVHENSLQPRKDDLSLSLATTALAAPIFRIISLAIRHPGNNEELCRRRGPEVLSRILNYLLRTLSSLDAAVRDGDEELVAAIVLFMPVPEVQPYA
;
A
#
# COMPACT_ATOMS: atom_id res chain seq x y z
N MET A 1 7.11 11.06 58.56
CA MET A 1 8.22 10.33 57.93
C MET A 1 8.38 10.91 56.53
N GLU A 2 8.89 12.15 56.34
CA GLU A 2 9.88 12.94 57.12
C GLU A 2 11.30 12.35 57.08
N GLU A 3 12.22 13.13 56.48
CA GLU A 3 13.64 13.42 56.89
C GLU A 3 14.69 12.28 56.80
N GLU A 4 16.01 12.50 56.72
CA GLU A 4 16.94 13.67 56.69
C GLU A 4 18.26 13.22 55.96
N GLU A 5 19.20 14.01 55.41
CA GLU A 5 19.30 15.43 55.02
C GLU A 5 19.93 15.53 53.59
N THR A 6 21.15 16.06 53.43
CA THR A 6 21.94 16.20 52.19
C THR A 6 23.46 16.04 52.45
N ARG A 7 24.33 16.57 51.57
CA ARG A 7 25.82 16.72 51.65
C ARG A 7 26.66 15.50 51.22
N ASP A 8 27.87 15.66 50.67
CA ASP A 8 28.63 16.89 50.33
C ASP A 8 29.51 16.73 49.07
N LEU A 9 30.11 17.84 48.61
CA LEU A 9 30.97 17.94 47.42
C LEU A 9 32.48 17.82 47.74
N LYS A 10 33.30 17.75 46.67
CA LYS A 10 34.78 17.96 46.58
C LYS A 10 35.72 16.77 46.84
N GLU A 11 36.97 16.73 46.37
CA GLU A 11 37.74 17.33 45.23
C GLU A 11 39.19 16.74 45.29
N ILE A 12 40.07 17.00 44.30
CA ILE A 12 41.54 16.73 44.30
C ILE A 12 41.92 15.22 44.16
N SER A 13 42.72 14.68 43.21
CA SER A 13 43.75 15.13 42.23
C SER A 13 45.22 14.82 42.60
N ARG A 14 46.02 14.44 41.58
CA ARG A 14 47.51 14.40 41.49
C ARG A 14 48.33 13.38 42.31
N LYS A 15 48.92 12.38 41.62
CA LYS A 15 50.36 12.28 41.18
C LYS A 15 50.58 10.92 40.46
N ASN A 16 51.33 10.78 39.36
CA ASN A 16 52.78 10.94 39.12
C ASN A 16 53.63 9.92 39.93
N HIS A 17 54.70 9.28 39.43
CA HIS A 17 55.57 9.51 38.26
C HIS A 17 56.20 8.17 37.76
N GLU A 18 56.62 8.10 36.47
CA GLU A 18 57.97 7.80 35.91
C GLU A 18 58.97 6.80 36.60
N THR A 19 59.98 6.20 35.96
CA THR A 19 60.56 6.25 34.58
C THR A 19 61.49 5.03 34.31
N GLN A 20 61.60 4.59 33.03
CA GLN A 20 62.84 4.14 32.30
C GLN A 20 63.74 2.99 32.89
N LYS A 21 64.67 2.32 32.16
CA LYS A 21 65.16 2.31 30.75
C LYS A 21 65.89 0.98 30.42
N ASP A 22 66.17 0.74 29.12
CA ASP A 22 67.27 -0.02 28.44
C ASP A 22 67.87 -1.32 29.08
N GLY A 23 68.32 -2.35 28.34
CA GLY A 23 68.26 -2.63 26.89
C GLY A 23 69.40 -3.56 26.38
N GLY A 24 69.12 -4.40 25.35
CA GLY A 24 70.11 -4.95 24.40
C GLY A 24 70.77 -6.33 24.64
N GLY A 25 70.64 -7.23 23.64
CA GLY A 25 71.84 -7.78 22.95
C GLY A 25 72.22 -9.28 23.01
N VAL A 26 72.02 -9.99 21.88
CA VAL A 26 72.95 -10.96 21.22
C VAL A 26 73.25 -12.36 21.83
N ASP A 27 72.71 -13.37 21.15
CA ASP A 27 73.24 -14.67 20.66
C ASP A 27 74.16 -15.63 21.47
N ASP A 28 73.75 -16.92 21.51
CA ASP A 28 74.38 -18.07 20.78
C ASP A 28 74.80 -19.38 21.53
N ASN A 29 74.70 -20.50 20.78
CA ASN A 29 75.37 -21.82 20.86
C ASN A 29 74.97 -23.00 21.83
N VAL A 30 74.43 -24.06 21.19
CA VAL A 30 74.89 -25.49 21.15
C VAL A 30 74.94 -26.36 22.44
N GLY A 31 74.51 -27.64 22.46
CA GLY A 31 73.85 -28.48 21.44
C GLY A 31 74.15 -29.99 21.57
N ILE A 32 73.89 -30.77 20.50
CA ILE A 32 74.43 -32.14 20.17
C ILE A 32 73.85 -33.32 21.00
N SER A 33 73.46 -34.51 20.47
CA SER A 33 73.19 -35.07 19.11
C SER A 33 72.33 -36.39 19.30
N ASP A 34 72.15 -37.42 18.45
CA ASP A 34 72.82 -37.85 17.20
C ASP A 34 72.03 -38.91 16.36
N LYS A 35 72.25 -38.92 15.03
CA LYS A 35 72.30 -40.02 14.01
C LYS A 35 71.28 -41.20 13.96
N VAL A 36 70.89 -41.75 12.80
CA VAL A 36 71.35 -41.74 11.37
C VAL A 36 70.09 -41.61 10.44
N GLY A 37 70.07 -41.17 9.17
CA GLY A 37 71.10 -40.74 8.18
C GLY A 37 70.68 -39.46 7.43
N GLY A 38 70.86 -39.27 6.11
CA GLY A 38 71.34 -40.15 5.01
C GLY A 38 70.23 -41.00 4.39
N ASP A 39 69.99 -41.04 3.06
CA ASP A 39 70.59 -40.34 1.89
C ASP A 39 69.52 -40.31 0.73
N MET A 40 69.64 -39.81 -0.52
CA MET A 40 70.76 -39.42 -1.41
C MET A 40 70.33 -38.38 -2.50
N LEU A 41 71.28 -37.99 -3.35
CA LEU A 41 71.28 -37.07 -4.53
C LEU A 41 70.36 -37.51 -5.72
N LEU A 42 70.00 -36.72 -6.77
CA LEU A 42 70.33 -35.35 -7.28
C LEU A 42 69.28 -34.95 -8.38
N GLY A 43 69.07 -33.66 -8.70
CA GLY A 43 68.35 -33.23 -9.94
C GLY A 43 67.66 -31.85 -9.88
N VAL A 44 67.55 -31.13 -11.02
CA VAL A 44 67.12 -29.71 -11.10
C VAL A 44 66.36 -29.37 -12.41
N ASP A 45 65.39 -28.45 -12.30
CA ASP A 45 64.73 -27.57 -13.29
C ASP A 45 63.76 -28.05 -14.40
N SER A 46 62.74 -27.17 -14.56
CA SER A 46 62.01 -26.78 -15.79
C SER A 46 60.97 -27.71 -16.44
N ALA A 47 59.96 -27.07 -17.03
CA ALA A 47 58.85 -27.66 -17.79
C ALA A 47 59.02 -27.43 -19.31
N PRO A 48 58.23 -28.12 -20.16
CA PRO A 48 58.04 -27.70 -21.55
C PRO A 48 56.57 -27.43 -21.93
N VAL A 49 56.39 -26.53 -22.88
CA VAL A 49 55.20 -26.42 -23.75
C VAL A 49 55.49 -27.22 -25.03
N LEU A 50 54.47 -27.82 -25.64
CA LEU A 50 54.48 -28.25 -27.04
C LEU A 50 53.08 -28.09 -27.65
N ASP A 51 53.03 -27.93 -28.97
CA ASP A 51 51.86 -27.57 -29.78
C ASP A 51 51.75 -28.55 -30.99
N ASP A 52 50.95 -28.18 -31.99
CA ASP A 52 50.76 -28.77 -33.33
C ASP A 52 49.74 -29.92 -33.50
N ASN A 53 48.53 -29.49 -33.88
CA ASN A 53 47.91 -29.76 -35.19
C ASN A 53 47.91 -31.18 -35.80
N LEU A 54 46.71 -31.69 -36.13
CA LEU A 54 46.35 -32.13 -37.50
C LEU A 54 44.83 -32.31 -37.70
N PHE A 55 44.37 -32.04 -38.93
CA PHE A 55 42.98 -32.18 -39.40
C PHE A 55 42.89 -33.28 -40.48
N GLU A 56 41.75 -33.97 -40.56
CA GLU A 56 41.06 -34.30 -41.82
C GLU A 56 39.59 -34.67 -41.48
N HIS A 57 38.51 -34.09 -42.03
CA HIS A 57 38.07 -33.81 -43.41
C HIS A 57 37.64 -35.03 -44.26
N VAL A 58 36.32 -35.20 -44.40
CA VAL A 58 35.65 -35.47 -45.70
C VAL A 58 34.42 -34.56 -45.78
N SER A 59 34.06 -34.10 -46.98
CA SER A 59 32.97 -33.14 -47.25
C SER A 59 32.23 -33.56 -48.54
N LEU A 60 31.70 -32.58 -49.31
CA LEU A 60 31.10 -32.68 -50.66
C LEU A 60 29.64 -33.17 -50.67
N LYS A 61 28.71 -32.68 -51.52
CA LYS A 61 28.65 -31.59 -52.55
C LYS A 61 27.12 -31.31 -52.78
N ASP A 62 26.56 -30.36 -53.55
CA ASP A 62 26.94 -29.35 -54.57
C ASP A 62 25.75 -28.37 -54.76
N GLN A 63 25.67 -27.33 -55.61
CA GLN A 63 26.48 -26.19 -56.14
C GLN A 63 25.42 -25.29 -56.86
N ASP A 64 25.52 -23.99 -57.15
CA ASP A 64 26.51 -22.90 -56.95
C ASP A 64 25.77 -21.54 -57.15
N ASN A 65 26.45 -20.40 -57.03
CA ASN A 65 26.76 -19.48 -58.16
C ASN A 65 26.97 -18.00 -57.76
N ASN A 66 28.24 -17.60 -57.61
CA ASN A 66 28.87 -16.27 -57.82
C ASN A 66 28.32 -14.97 -57.16
N GLY A 67 29.25 -14.14 -56.62
CA GLY A 67 28.99 -12.72 -56.35
C GLY A 67 29.95 -11.99 -55.36
N THR A 68 31.25 -11.87 -55.64
CA THR A 68 32.15 -10.93 -54.88
C THR A 68 31.90 -9.47 -55.31
N LYS A 69 32.13 -8.39 -54.55
CA LYS A 69 33.22 -7.92 -53.65
C LYS A 69 32.67 -6.67 -52.87
N MET A 70 33.26 -6.03 -51.84
CA MET A 70 34.66 -5.85 -51.39
C MET A 70 34.78 -5.86 -49.85
N ASN A 71 36.03 -5.86 -49.35
CA ASN A 71 36.39 -5.78 -47.93
C ASN A 71 36.55 -4.31 -47.47
N GLN A 72 36.51 -4.05 -46.15
CA GLN A 72 37.72 -3.66 -45.41
C GLN A 72 37.53 -3.75 -43.88
N SER A 73 38.66 -3.86 -43.18
CA SER A 73 38.78 -4.00 -41.72
C SER A 73 39.33 -2.71 -41.09
N LEU A 74 39.05 -2.49 -39.81
CA LEU A 74 40.06 -2.24 -38.75
C LEU A 74 39.40 -1.96 -37.38
N SER A 75 40.18 -2.06 -36.32
CA SER A 75 39.81 -1.84 -34.93
C SER A 75 40.83 -0.92 -34.24
N SER A 76 40.37 0.07 -33.47
CA SER A 76 41.12 0.66 -32.33
C SER A 76 40.35 1.76 -31.60
N ASP A 77 40.35 1.66 -30.27
CA ASP A 77 40.60 2.70 -29.25
C ASP A 77 39.66 3.92 -29.03
N GLU A 78 38.97 3.86 -27.88
CA GLU A 78 38.94 4.83 -26.76
C GLU A 78 38.41 6.30 -26.84
N PHE A 79 37.95 6.74 -25.65
CA PHE A 79 37.81 8.09 -25.10
C PHE A 79 36.78 9.13 -25.65
N ASN A 80 35.61 9.09 -24.99
CA ASN A 80 35.06 10.16 -24.12
C ASN A 80 34.35 11.43 -24.67
N ARG A 81 33.24 11.74 -23.97
CA ARG A 81 32.58 13.05 -23.70
C ARG A 81 31.73 13.78 -24.77
N SER A 82 30.63 14.32 -24.22
CA SER A 82 29.92 15.57 -24.59
C SER A 82 29.10 15.60 -25.89
N SER A 83 28.10 16.47 -26.07
CA SER A 83 27.12 17.12 -25.16
C SER A 83 26.17 17.99 -26.01
N ILE A 84 24.99 18.36 -25.48
CA ILE A 84 24.02 19.28 -26.12
C ILE A 84 23.36 18.64 -27.36
N GLY A 85 22.06 18.78 -27.65
CA GLY A 85 20.98 19.49 -26.95
C GLY A 85 20.04 20.14 -27.96
N ASN A 86 18.78 20.35 -27.59
CA ASN A 86 17.89 21.37 -28.16
C ASN A 86 16.64 21.48 -27.27
N GLU A 87 16.20 22.71 -27.03
CA GLU A 87 14.87 23.03 -26.55
C GLU A 87 13.93 23.16 -27.76
N ASP A 88 12.63 22.98 -27.56
CA ASP A 88 11.65 23.62 -28.44
C ASP A 88 10.44 24.06 -27.61
N THR A 89 9.94 25.26 -27.89
CA THR A 89 8.97 25.97 -27.03
C THR A 89 7.58 25.90 -27.64
N PHE A 90 6.54 25.69 -26.82
CA PHE A 90 5.15 25.70 -27.28
C PHE A 90 4.32 26.81 -26.63
N GLU A 91 3.74 27.64 -27.48
CA GLU A 91 2.92 28.82 -27.16
C GLU A 91 1.49 28.65 -27.74
N PHE A 92 0.49 29.34 -27.18
CA PHE A 92 -0.93 29.17 -27.51
C PHE A 92 -1.45 30.16 -28.57
N SER A 93 -2.42 29.72 -29.39
CA SER A 93 -3.32 30.58 -30.18
C SER A 93 -4.61 29.83 -30.60
N PHE A 94 -5.61 30.54 -31.16
CA PHE A 94 -7.04 30.14 -31.04
C PHE A 94 -7.87 30.32 -32.34
N ALA A 95 -8.79 29.38 -32.60
CA ALA A 95 -9.92 29.37 -33.59
C ALA A 95 -9.63 29.43 -35.12
N GLY A 96 -10.43 28.70 -35.94
CA GLY A 96 -10.21 28.66 -37.41
C GLY A 96 -11.08 27.77 -38.35
N VAL A 97 -12.35 27.47 -38.05
CA VAL A 97 -13.49 27.30 -39.02
C VAL A 97 -13.40 26.37 -40.28
N GLU A 98 -14.29 25.35 -40.32
CA GLU A 98 -15.05 24.75 -41.47
C GLU A 98 -14.49 23.76 -42.55
N SER A 99 -15.13 22.57 -42.58
CA SER A 99 -16.00 22.04 -43.68
C SER A 99 -15.51 21.02 -44.75
N SER A 100 -16.44 20.11 -45.10
CA SER A 100 -16.50 19.14 -46.23
C SER A 100 -15.52 17.95 -46.23
N GLY A 101 -15.86 16.77 -46.80
CA GLY A 101 -17.12 16.33 -47.41
C GLY A 101 -17.03 14.92 -48.05
N PHE A 102 -18.13 14.48 -48.68
CA PHE A 102 -18.37 13.17 -49.33
C PHE A 102 -18.48 11.94 -48.40
N ASP A 103 -19.09 10.82 -48.81
CA ASP A 103 -20.42 10.49 -49.40
C ASP A 103 -20.40 8.99 -49.79
N SER A 104 -21.36 8.20 -49.26
CA SER A 104 -22.16 7.22 -50.01
C SER A 104 -21.54 5.99 -50.76
N PRO A 105 -22.31 4.96 -51.17
CA PRO A 105 -23.57 4.42 -50.59
C PRO A 105 -23.77 2.86 -50.70
N LEU A 106 -24.95 2.40 -50.20
CA LEU A 106 -25.84 1.31 -50.73
C LEU A 106 -25.44 -0.19 -50.75
N ASP A 107 -26.24 -1.02 -50.05
CA ASP A 107 -27.26 -1.97 -50.58
C ASP A 107 -27.99 -2.65 -49.37
N VAL A 108 -29.29 -2.99 -49.27
CA VAL A 108 -30.48 -3.26 -50.14
C VAL A 108 -30.89 -4.76 -50.17
N ALA A 109 -32.21 -5.03 -50.20
CA ALA A 109 -32.94 -6.31 -50.03
C ALA A 109 -32.94 -6.90 -48.59
N VAL A 110 -34.03 -7.08 -47.82
CA VAL A 110 -35.50 -7.23 -48.02
C VAL A 110 -35.98 -8.65 -48.39
N HIS A 111 -36.67 -9.35 -47.46
CA HIS A 111 -38.03 -9.94 -47.60
C HIS A 111 -38.40 -10.98 -46.49
N HIS A 112 -39.65 -10.88 -45.98
CA HIS A 112 -40.67 -11.93 -45.65
C HIS A 112 -40.33 -13.26 -44.91
N ASP A 113 -41.23 -13.93 -44.16
CA ASP A 113 -42.57 -13.63 -43.58
C ASP A 113 -43.00 -14.76 -42.58
N ARG A 114 -44.18 -14.59 -41.95
CA ARG A 114 -45.03 -15.59 -41.20
C ARG A 114 -44.66 -15.83 -39.72
N GLN A 115 -45.50 -15.43 -38.75
CA GLN A 115 -46.84 -15.94 -38.34
C GLN A 115 -46.75 -17.30 -37.58
N SER A 116 -46.96 -17.37 -36.26
CA SER A 116 -48.22 -17.26 -35.44
C SER A 116 -49.02 -18.58 -35.38
N PRO A 117 -49.94 -18.85 -34.40
CA PRO A 117 -50.40 -18.09 -33.20
C PRO A 117 -50.00 -18.80 -31.85
N GLY A 118 -50.31 -18.39 -30.60
CA GLY A 118 -51.58 -18.03 -29.89
C GLY A 118 -52.18 -19.27 -29.16
N PRO A 119 -53.05 -19.19 -28.10
CA PRO A 119 -53.74 -18.07 -27.41
C PRO A 119 -53.12 -17.71 -26.03
N GLU A 120 -53.32 -16.57 -25.35
CA GLU A 120 -54.49 -15.75 -24.90
C GLU A 120 -55.16 -16.12 -23.55
N ARG A 121 -55.69 -15.08 -22.87
CA ARG A 121 -56.51 -15.01 -21.64
C ARG A 121 -55.78 -15.02 -20.28
N ASP A 122 -56.18 -14.23 -19.28
CA ASP A 122 -57.17 -13.12 -19.26
C ASP A 122 -56.81 -12.03 -18.22
N SER A 123 -57.53 -10.91 -18.22
CA SER A 123 -57.12 -9.63 -17.59
C SER A 123 -57.69 -9.35 -16.18
N ASN A 124 -57.29 -8.19 -15.63
CA ASN A 124 -57.88 -7.40 -14.52
C ASN A 124 -57.50 -7.77 -13.06
N SER A 125 -57.48 -6.86 -12.09
CA SER A 125 -57.21 -5.39 -12.02
C SER A 125 -57.40 -4.91 -10.56
N ALA A 126 -56.95 -3.67 -10.25
CA ALA A 126 -57.32 -2.85 -9.09
C ALA A 126 -56.63 -3.13 -7.72
N SER A 127 -55.88 -2.11 -7.28
CA SER A 127 -55.67 -1.69 -5.89
C SER A 127 -56.77 -0.66 -5.50
N PRO A 128 -56.75 0.04 -4.35
CA PRO A 128 -55.88 -0.04 -3.17
C PRO A 128 -56.68 -0.14 -1.84
N ASP A 129 -56.02 -0.09 -0.67
CA ASP A 129 -56.15 1.04 0.27
C ASP A 129 -55.32 0.91 1.56
N LEU A 130 -55.35 1.97 2.38
CA LEU A 130 -54.44 2.30 3.50
C LEU A 130 -55.09 2.01 4.88
N HIS A 131 -54.30 1.69 5.92
CA HIS A 131 -54.27 2.40 7.23
C HIS A 131 -53.51 1.68 8.36
N SER A 132 -52.87 2.51 9.18
CA SER A 132 -52.14 2.32 10.45
C SER A 132 -52.87 1.55 11.56
N TYR A 133 -52.11 0.85 12.43
CA TYR A 133 -51.81 1.33 13.81
C TYR A 133 -50.71 0.49 14.51
N GLU A 134 -50.14 1.02 15.59
CA GLU A 134 -49.16 0.37 16.47
C GLU A 134 -49.83 -0.45 17.59
N ASP A 135 -49.26 -1.61 17.98
CA ASP A 135 -49.00 -1.95 19.40
C ASP A 135 -47.91 -3.05 19.49
N THR A 136 -47.38 -3.23 20.70
CA THR A 136 -46.25 -4.08 21.08
C THR A 136 -46.64 -5.53 21.40
N GLY A 137 -45.72 -6.47 21.15
CA GLY A 137 -45.92 -7.88 21.53
C GLY A 137 -44.66 -8.74 21.34
N TYR A 138 -43.99 -9.07 22.44
CA TYR A 138 -42.86 -10.01 22.42
C TYR A 138 -43.33 -11.47 22.24
N SER A 139 -42.67 -12.24 21.38
CA SER A 139 -42.69 -13.72 21.40
C SER A 139 -41.46 -14.31 20.70
N PRO A 140 -40.72 -15.27 21.32
CA PRO A 140 -39.45 -15.76 20.78
C PRO A 140 -39.55 -17.15 20.12
N VAL A 141 -39.42 -17.21 18.78
CA VAL A 141 -39.02 -18.44 18.06
C VAL A 141 -38.19 -18.04 16.83
N ASP A 142 -36.90 -18.36 16.83
CA ASP A 142 -36.06 -18.20 15.64
C ASP A 142 -36.51 -19.14 14.51
N SER A 143 -36.79 -18.58 13.35
CA SER A 143 -36.95 -19.31 12.09
C SER A 143 -35.66 -19.17 11.27
N PRO A 144 -35.19 -20.21 10.56
CA PRO A 144 -33.97 -20.12 9.76
C PRO A 144 -34.07 -18.98 8.73
N GLN A 145 -33.14 -18.03 8.79
CA GLN A 145 -33.11 -16.92 7.83
C GLN A 145 -32.95 -17.45 6.41
N LYS A 146 -33.70 -16.84 5.48
CA LYS A 146 -33.68 -17.21 4.06
C LYS A 146 -32.28 -16.95 3.46
N PRO A 147 -31.86 -17.72 2.44
CA PRO A 147 -30.58 -17.48 1.78
C PRO A 147 -30.51 -16.06 1.22
N LYS A 148 -29.28 -15.51 1.17
CA LYS A 148 -28.96 -14.15 0.70
C LYS A 148 -29.81 -13.77 -0.53
N PRO A 149 -30.43 -12.58 -0.59
CA PRO A 149 -31.09 -12.13 -1.80
C PRO A 149 -30.06 -12.12 -2.93
N LYS A 150 -30.32 -12.88 -4.00
CA LYS A 150 -29.54 -12.74 -5.23
C LYS A 150 -29.70 -11.30 -5.71
N GLN A 151 -28.60 -10.60 -5.96
CA GLN A 151 -28.62 -9.27 -6.56
C GLN A 151 -29.58 -9.31 -7.78
N VAL A 152 -30.63 -8.50 -7.72
CA VAL A 152 -31.56 -8.36 -8.83
C VAL A 152 -30.77 -7.68 -9.94
N LYS A 153 -30.48 -8.41 -11.04
CA LYS A 153 -29.91 -7.78 -12.22
C LYS A 153 -30.82 -6.62 -12.61
N PRO A 154 -30.31 -5.39 -12.77
CA PRO A 154 -31.15 -4.27 -13.16
C PRO A 154 -31.80 -4.62 -14.51
N ASN A 155 -33.06 -4.23 -14.69
CA ASN A 155 -33.91 -4.70 -15.79
C ASN A 155 -33.62 -3.92 -17.09
N VAL A 156 -32.35 -3.93 -17.49
CA VAL A 156 -31.75 -3.11 -18.56
C VAL A 156 -31.91 -3.81 -19.91
N SER A 157 -32.12 -3.06 -20.99
CA SER A 157 -32.15 -3.63 -22.33
C SER A 157 -30.78 -4.22 -22.72
N PRO A 158 -30.75 -5.34 -23.48
CA PRO A 158 -29.49 -5.96 -23.89
C PRO A 158 -28.62 -5.03 -24.76
N GLU A 159 -29.24 -4.09 -25.47
CA GLU A 159 -28.58 -3.08 -26.28
C GLU A 159 -27.80 -2.07 -25.41
N LEU A 160 -28.38 -1.62 -24.29
CA LEU A 160 -27.71 -0.68 -23.38
C LEU A 160 -26.60 -1.38 -22.59
N LEU A 161 -26.81 -2.63 -22.16
CA LEU A 161 -25.76 -3.45 -21.56
C LEU A 161 -24.59 -3.65 -22.53
N HIS A 162 -24.86 -4.02 -23.79
CA HIS A 162 -23.80 -4.15 -24.80
C HIS A 162 -23.08 -2.83 -25.08
N LEU A 163 -23.77 -1.67 -25.04
CA LEU A 163 -23.14 -0.36 -25.18
C LEU A 163 -22.22 -0.03 -23.99
N VAL A 164 -22.65 -0.33 -22.76
CA VAL A 164 -21.85 -0.19 -21.53
C VAL A 164 -20.63 -1.11 -21.57
N ASP A 165 -20.81 -2.40 -21.87
CA ASP A 165 -19.71 -3.37 -22.02
C ASP A 165 -18.71 -2.93 -23.11
N SER A 166 -19.22 -2.44 -24.24
CA SER A 166 -18.41 -1.93 -25.35
C SER A 166 -17.57 -0.69 -24.96
N ALA A 167 -18.09 0.18 -24.10
CA ALA A 167 -17.33 1.30 -23.52
C ALA A 167 -16.28 0.81 -22.50
N ILE A 168 -16.63 -0.16 -21.64
CA ILE A 168 -15.71 -0.80 -20.67
C ILE A 168 -14.57 -1.56 -21.38
N MET A 169 -14.83 -2.13 -22.56
CA MET A 169 -13.80 -2.71 -23.43
C MET A 169 -12.83 -1.65 -24.00
N GLY A 170 -13.20 -0.37 -23.99
CA GLY A 170 -12.36 0.77 -24.39
C GLY A 170 -12.73 1.43 -25.72
N LYS A 171 -13.92 1.19 -26.29
CA LYS A 171 -14.32 1.82 -27.56
C LYS A 171 -14.82 3.26 -27.33
N ALA A 172 -14.05 4.22 -27.83
CA ALA A 172 -14.37 5.66 -27.71
C ALA A 172 -15.77 6.02 -28.24
N GLU A 173 -16.15 5.50 -29.41
CA GLU A 173 -17.49 5.69 -30.00
C GLU A 173 -18.64 5.27 -29.06
N SER A 174 -18.47 4.16 -28.33
CA SER A 174 -19.45 3.69 -27.37
C SER A 174 -19.53 4.57 -26.14
N LEU A 175 -18.40 5.14 -25.71
CA LEU A 175 -18.31 6.04 -24.57
C LEU A 175 -18.88 7.44 -24.88
N GLU A 176 -18.58 8.01 -26.06
CA GLU A 176 -19.21 9.28 -26.48
C GLU A 176 -20.71 9.13 -26.70
N LYS A 177 -21.16 7.99 -27.26
CA LYS A 177 -22.60 7.70 -27.36
C LYS A 177 -23.27 7.59 -25.98
N LEU A 178 -22.62 6.96 -24.98
CA LEU A 178 -23.13 6.97 -23.61
C LEU A 178 -23.20 8.39 -23.03
N LYS A 179 -22.19 9.24 -23.26
CA LYS A 179 -22.18 10.65 -22.83
C LYS A 179 -23.37 11.42 -23.42
N ASN A 180 -23.66 11.24 -24.71
CA ASN A 180 -24.82 11.86 -25.37
C ASN A 180 -26.16 11.34 -24.83
N ILE A 181 -26.27 10.04 -24.53
CA ILE A 181 -27.50 9.43 -24.01
C ILE A 181 -27.79 9.91 -22.58
N VAL A 182 -26.82 9.82 -21.66
CA VAL A 182 -27.08 10.14 -20.25
C VAL A 182 -27.30 11.63 -19.98
N SER A 183 -26.83 12.50 -20.90
CA SER A 183 -27.08 13.94 -20.87
C SER A 183 -28.34 14.36 -21.65
N GLY A 184 -29.01 13.43 -22.35
CA GLY A 184 -30.25 13.67 -23.08
C GLY A 184 -30.10 14.29 -24.48
N PHE A 185 -28.89 14.37 -25.04
CA PHE A 185 -28.69 14.77 -26.45
C PHE A 185 -29.12 13.69 -27.44
N GLU A 186 -28.98 12.41 -27.09
CA GLU A 186 -29.51 11.27 -27.85
C GLU A 186 -30.59 10.54 -27.04
N SER A 187 -31.76 10.28 -27.64
CA SER A 187 -32.76 9.40 -27.03
C SER A 187 -32.40 7.93 -27.23
N PHE A 188 -32.65 7.11 -26.21
CA PHE A 188 -32.33 5.68 -26.23
C PHE A 188 -33.56 4.84 -25.91
N GLY A 189 -34.13 4.19 -26.93
CA GLY A 189 -35.20 3.21 -26.76
C GLY A 189 -36.61 3.79 -26.55
N GLY A 190 -37.05 4.72 -27.40
CA GLY A 190 -38.42 5.23 -27.39
C GLY A 190 -38.67 6.31 -26.34
N ASP A 191 -39.87 6.31 -25.76
CA ASP A 191 -40.40 7.38 -24.88
C ASP A 191 -39.86 7.30 -23.43
N VAL A 192 -38.62 6.81 -23.27
CA VAL A 192 -37.98 6.64 -21.95
C VAL A 192 -37.21 7.92 -21.60
N GLU A 193 -37.56 8.53 -20.46
CA GLU A 193 -36.92 9.73 -19.96
C GLU A 193 -35.41 9.53 -19.74
N ALA A 194 -34.58 10.47 -20.23
CA ALA A 194 -33.12 10.35 -20.20
C ALA A 194 -32.56 10.17 -18.77
N VAL A 195 -33.22 10.74 -17.76
CA VAL A 195 -32.86 10.56 -16.34
C VAL A 195 -33.03 9.10 -15.90
N ALA A 196 -34.07 8.40 -16.36
CA ALA A 196 -34.26 6.98 -16.10
C ALA A 196 -33.18 6.13 -16.78
N VAL A 197 -32.81 6.46 -18.03
CA VAL A 197 -31.70 5.79 -18.73
C VAL A 197 -30.37 6.02 -17.99
N ALA A 198 -30.13 7.23 -17.47
CA ALA A 198 -28.95 7.53 -16.68
C ALA A 198 -28.86 6.66 -15.40
N TYR A 199 -29.96 6.47 -14.66
CA TYR A 199 -29.98 5.54 -13.52
C TYR A 199 -29.64 4.09 -13.93
N LEU A 200 -30.16 3.60 -15.07
CA LEU A 200 -29.86 2.24 -15.56
C LEU A 200 -28.37 2.08 -15.94
N VAL A 201 -27.75 3.12 -16.52
CA VAL A 201 -26.30 3.14 -16.80
C VAL A 201 -25.48 3.16 -15.51
N VAL A 202 -25.85 3.99 -14.53
CA VAL A 202 -25.20 4.04 -13.21
C VAL A 202 -25.25 2.67 -12.54
N ASP A 203 -26.43 2.06 -12.45
CA ASP A 203 -26.61 0.78 -11.76
C ASP A 203 -25.95 -0.40 -12.48
N SER A 204 -25.86 -0.35 -13.82
CA SER A 204 -25.08 -1.32 -14.61
C SER A 204 -23.58 -1.23 -14.31
N LEU A 205 -23.03 -0.01 -14.21
CA LEU A 205 -21.62 0.23 -13.91
C LEU A 205 -21.27 -0.14 -12.46
N LEU A 206 -22.12 0.24 -11.50
CA LEU A 206 -21.96 -0.16 -10.09
C LEU A 206 -22.01 -1.69 -9.95
N ALA A 207 -22.96 -2.36 -10.59
CA ALA A 207 -23.03 -3.83 -10.59
C ALA A 207 -21.80 -4.49 -11.24
N THR A 208 -21.28 -3.93 -12.34
CA THR A 208 -20.08 -4.46 -13.02
C THR A 208 -18.80 -4.25 -12.20
N MET A 209 -18.77 -3.28 -11.29
CA MET A 209 -17.71 -3.15 -10.28
C MET A 209 -17.86 -4.14 -9.11
N GLY A 210 -19.02 -4.79 -8.92
CA GLY A 210 -19.29 -5.73 -7.82
C GLY A 210 -20.58 -5.42 -7.04
N GLY A 211 -21.16 -4.23 -7.25
CA GLY A 211 -22.28 -3.70 -6.48
C GLY A 211 -21.83 -2.82 -5.31
N VAL A 212 -22.81 -2.16 -4.70
CA VAL A 212 -22.66 -1.29 -3.52
C VAL A 212 -23.81 -1.65 -2.56
N GLU A 213 -23.50 -2.01 -1.32
CA GLU A 213 -24.51 -2.49 -0.35
C GLU A 213 -25.17 -1.33 0.41
N SER A 214 -24.44 -0.25 0.71
CA SER A 214 -24.97 1.00 1.27
C SER A 214 -24.30 2.24 0.67
N PHE A 215 -24.97 3.38 0.72
CA PHE A 215 -24.45 4.71 0.33
C PHE A 215 -24.31 5.67 1.52
N GLU A 216 -24.46 5.15 2.74
CA GLU A 216 -24.24 5.86 4.01
C GLU A 216 -22.75 6.16 4.19
N GLU A 217 -22.41 7.33 4.73
CA GLU A 217 -21.00 7.73 4.89
C GLU A 217 -20.41 7.37 6.27
N ASP A 218 -21.22 6.93 7.23
CA ASP A 218 -20.82 6.75 8.63
C ASP A 218 -20.59 5.30 9.08
N GLU A 219 -20.95 4.29 8.27
CA GLU A 219 -20.78 2.87 8.62
C GLU A 219 -19.46 2.25 8.09
N ASP A 220 -18.37 2.49 8.81
CA ASP A 220 -17.10 1.74 8.66
C ASP A 220 -17.22 0.26 9.11
N GLU A 221 -18.41 -0.23 9.50
CA GLU A 221 -18.68 -1.63 9.87
C GLU A 221 -18.99 -2.56 8.68
N ASN A 222 -19.19 -2.01 7.47
CA ASN A 222 -19.51 -2.80 6.29
C ASN A 222 -18.33 -3.72 5.88
N PRO A 223 -18.57 -5.01 5.55
CA PRO A 223 -17.49 -5.95 5.27
C PRO A 223 -16.74 -5.56 3.99
N PRO A 224 -15.39 -5.57 3.98
CA PRO A 224 -14.61 -5.15 2.82
C PRO A 224 -14.90 -6.01 1.59
N SER A 225 -15.26 -5.36 0.49
CA SER A 225 -15.58 -6.00 -0.80
C SER A 225 -14.51 -5.67 -1.84
N VAL A 226 -14.15 -6.66 -2.66
CA VAL A 226 -13.14 -6.52 -3.72
C VAL A 226 -13.84 -6.28 -5.05
N MET A 227 -13.46 -5.19 -5.72
CA MET A 227 -14.02 -4.76 -7.00
C MET A 227 -13.67 -5.72 -8.14
N LEU A 228 -14.65 -6.02 -8.99
CA LEU A 228 -14.52 -6.98 -10.10
C LEU A 228 -13.90 -6.37 -11.38
N ASN A 229 -14.06 -5.06 -11.61
CA ASN A 229 -13.64 -4.42 -12.87
C ASN A 229 -13.29 -2.93 -12.70
N SER A 230 -12.00 -2.59 -12.71
CA SER A 230 -11.54 -1.20 -12.62
C SER A 230 -11.82 -0.36 -13.87
N ARG A 231 -12.04 -0.95 -15.04
CA ARG A 231 -12.42 -0.18 -16.25
C ARG A 231 -13.84 0.35 -16.18
N ALA A 232 -14.74 -0.34 -15.47
CA ALA A 232 -16.06 0.20 -15.16
C ALA A 232 -15.92 1.49 -14.31
N ALA A 233 -15.00 1.54 -13.35
CA ALA A 233 -14.71 2.75 -12.59
C ALA A 233 -14.18 3.90 -13.46
N ILE A 234 -13.36 3.62 -14.48
CA ILE A 234 -12.90 4.61 -15.47
C ILE A 234 -14.06 5.17 -16.30
N VAL A 235 -14.92 4.31 -16.84
CA VAL A 235 -16.12 4.71 -17.59
C VAL A 235 -17.07 5.54 -16.72
N SER A 236 -17.32 5.09 -15.49
CA SER A 236 -18.03 5.85 -14.47
C SER A 236 -17.43 7.25 -14.28
N GLY A 237 -16.11 7.33 -14.06
CA GLY A 237 -15.39 8.58 -13.85
C GLY A 237 -15.53 9.58 -15.00
N GLU A 238 -15.51 9.11 -16.25
CA GLU A 238 -15.71 9.96 -17.45
C GLU A 238 -17.17 10.38 -17.68
N LEU A 239 -18.15 9.66 -17.11
CA LEU A 239 -19.56 9.98 -17.24
C LEU A 239 -20.07 11.00 -16.19
N ILE A 240 -19.42 11.16 -15.03
CA ILE A 240 -19.86 12.07 -13.95
C ILE A 240 -20.24 13.49 -14.45
N PRO A 241 -19.47 14.16 -15.32
CA PRO A 241 -19.80 15.51 -15.80
C PRO A 241 -21.04 15.58 -16.72
N TRP A 242 -21.49 14.44 -17.24
CA TRP A 242 -22.60 14.32 -18.20
C TRP A 242 -23.88 13.75 -17.58
N LEU A 243 -23.78 13.15 -16.39
CA LEU A 243 -24.94 12.69 -15.62
C LEU A 243 -25.75 13.89 -15.10
N PRO A 244 -27.09 13.82 -15.06
CA PRO A 244 -27.91 14.86 -14.44
C PRO A 244 -27.75 14.87 -12.91
N ASP A 245 -27.81 16.06 -12.32
CA ASP A 245 -27.88 16.35 -10.88
C ASP A 245 -29.33 16.61 -10.39
N ILE A 246 -30.30 16.59 -11.30
CA ILE A 246 -31.73 16.61 -10.96
C ILE A 246 -32.07 15.33 -10.17
N GLY A 247 -32.58 15.49 -8.95
CA GLY A 247 -33.04 14.40 -8.10
C GLY A 247 -32.53 14.41 -6.66
N ASP A 248 -31.56 15.27 -6.32
CA ASP A 248 -30.99 15.37 -4.96
C ASP A 248 -31.95 16.08 -3.96
N PHE A 249 -33.03 15.38 -3.58
CA PHE A 249 -34.06 15.85 -2.64
C PHE A 249 -34.55 14.71 -1.74
N GLY A 250 -34.74 15.00 -0.45
CA GLY A 250 -35.53 14.14 0.46
C GLY A 250 -34.98 12.73 0.70
N GLY A 251 -33.68 12.50 0.51
CA GLY A 251 -33.04 11.18 0.62
C GLY A 251 -32.94 10.42 -0.71
N LEU A 252 -33.53 10.92 -1.79
CA LEU A 252 -33.17 10.47 -3.14
C LEU A 252 -31.89 11.16 -3.60
N MET A 253 -31.16 10.47 -4.48
CA MET A 253 -29.86 10.87 -5.00
C MET A 253 -29.93 10.90 -6.53
N SER A 254 -29.53 12.01 -7.15
CA SER A 254 -29.45 12.13 -8.61
C SER A 254 -28.50 11.08 -9.22
N PRO A 255 -28.59 10.76 -10.53
CA PRO A 255 -27.65 9.83 -11.17
C PRO A 255 -26.19 10.24 -10.97
N LYS A 256 -25.89 11.55 -11.00
CA LYS A 256 -24.56 12.11 -10.68
C LYS A 256 -24.13 11.77 -9.24
N THR A 257 -24.97 12.08 -8.25
CA THR A 257 -24.66 11.82 -6.82
C THR A 257 -24.57 10.33 -6.52
N LYS A 258 -25.46 9.50 -7.08
CA LYS A 258 -25.46 8.03 -6.95
C LYS A 258 -24.18 7.41 -7.50
N MET A 259 -23.71 7.87 -8.66
CA MET A 259 -22.44 7.40 -9.23
C MET A 259 -21.25 7.76 -8.33
N VAL A 260 -21.16 9.02 -7.88
CA VAL A 260 -20.01 9.49 -7.10
C VAL A 260 -19.98 8.83 -5.71
N ARG A 261 -21.11 8.70 -5.00
CA ARG A 261 -21.14 7.96 -3.73
C ARG A 261 -20.89 6.46 -3.91
N GLY A 262 -21.36 5.86 -5.01
CA GLY A 262 -21.07 4.45 -5.31
C GLY A 262 -19.57 4.20 -5.54
N LEU A 263 -18.90 5.08 -6.29
CA LEU A 263 -17.43 5.08 -6.39
C LEU A 263 -16.76 5.30 -5.03
N LEU A 264 -17.27 6.21 -4.19
CA LEU A 264 -16.72 6.47 -2.85
C LEU A 264 -16.80 5.23 -1.94
N ALA A 265 -17.92 4.52 -1.94
CA ALA A 265 -18.11 3.28 -1.19
C ALA A 265 -17.12 2.19 -1.65
N ILE A 266 -17.00 1.98 -2.98
CA ILE A 266 -16.04 1.02 -3.57
C ILE A 266 -14.59 1.40 -3.21
N LEU A 267 -14.26 2.69 -3.23
CA LEU A 267 -12.92 3.19 -2.88
C LEU A 267 -12.61 3.13 -1.39
N ARG A 268 -13.60 3.22 -0.50
CA ARG A 268 -13.42 2.99 0.95
C ARG A 268 -13.23 1.51 1.28
N ALA A 269 -13.99 0.63 0.62
CA ALA A 269 -14.14 -0.79 0.99
C ALA A 269 -12.82 -1.56 1.24
N CYS A 270 -11.78 -1.38 0.42
CA CYS A 270 -10.42 -1.90 0.72
C CYS A 270 -9.32 -1.21 -0.11
N THR A 271 -8.08 -1.28 0.35
CA THR A 271 -6.85 -0.87 -0.36
C THR A 271 -6.78 -1.47 -1.75
N ARG A 272 -7.11 -2.76 -1.91
CA ARG A 272 -7.10 -3.46 -3.19
C ARG A 272 -7.96 -2.77 -4.26
N ASN A 273 -9.08 -2.15 -3.88
CA ASN A 273 -9.89 -1.36 -4.81
C ASN A 273 -9.18 -0.06 -5.19
N ARG A 274 -8.55 0.61 -4.21
CA ARG A 274 -7.74 1.82 -4.44
C ARG A 274 -6.54 1.52 -5.33
N ALA A 275 -5.87 0.37 -5.16
CA ALA A 275 -4.77 -0.11 -6.00
C ALA A 275 -5.23 -0.38 -7.44
N MET A 276 -6.32 -1.14 -7.64
CA MET A 276 -6.85 -1.44 -8.97
C MET A 276 -7.36 -0.19 -9.72
N CYS A 277 -7.94 0.78 -9.01
CA CYS A 277 -8.33 2.07 -9.59
C CYS A 277 -7.13 2.98 -9.88
N SER A 278 -6.10 2.97 -9.03
CA SER A 278 -4.86 3.75 -9.24
C SER A 278 -4.09 3.23 -10.45
N ALA A 279 -3.92 1.91 -10.57
CA ALA A 279 -3.30 1.26 -11.72
C ALA A 279 -4.08 1.48 -13.04
N ALA A 280 -5.40 1.69 -12.95
CA ALA A 280 -6.24 2.06 -14.10
C ALA A 280 -6.19 3.57 -14.44
N GLY A 281 -5.58 4.41 -13.61
CA GLY A 281 -5.48 5.86 -13.81
C GLY A 281 -6.72 6.67 -13.40
N LEU A 282 -7.58 6.13 -12.50
CA LEU A 282 -8.86 6.76 -12.13
C LEU A 282 -8.69 8.16 -11.54
N LEU A 283 -7.61 8.42 -10.78
CA LEU A 283 -7.36 9.73 -10.16
C LEU A 283 -7.33 10.85 -11.21
N GLY A 284 -6.54 10.68 -12.27
CA GLY A 284 -6.46 11.63 -13.38
C GLY A 284 -7.78 11.77 -14.15
N VAL A 285 -8.65 10.75 -14.16
CA VAL A 285 -10.01 10.85 -14.72
C VAL A 285 -10.89 11.73 -13.84
N LEU A 286 -10.94 11.46 -12.53
CA LEU A 286 -11.75 12.23 -11.60
C LEU A 286 -11.31 13.70 -11.51
N LEU A 287 -10.01 14.00 -11.65
CA LEU A 287 -9.50 15.37 -11.73
C LEU A 287 -10.02 16.12 -12.98
N ARG A 288 -10.04 15.48 -14.16
CA ARG A 288 -10.66 16.06 -15.37
C ARG A 288 -12.18 16.25 -15.24
N SER A 289 -12.85 15.33 -14.56
CA SER A 289 -14.29 15.43 -14.32
C SER A 289 -14.63 16.53 -13.30
N ALA A 290 -13.83 16.67 -12.24
CA ALA A 290 -13.90 17.78 -11.30
C ALA A 290 -13.64 19.13 -11.99
N GLU A 291 -12.62 19.22 -12.85
CA GLU A 291 -12.32 20.42 -13.65
C GLU A 291 -13.53 20.87 -14.48
N ARG A 292 -14.18 19.94 -15.20
CA ARG A 292 -15.37 20.26 -16.01
C ARG A 292 -16.53 20.78 -15.16
N ILE A 293 -16.83 20.14 -14.03
CA ILE A 293 -17.96 20.50 -13.17
C ILE A 293 -17.71 21.84 -12.46
N TYR A 294 -16.51 22.04 -11.91
CA TYR A 294 -16.19 23.24 -11.13
C TYR A 294 -15.98 24.49 -11.99
N LEU A 295 -15.64 24.34 -13.29
CA LEU A 295 -15.61 25.46 -14.23
C LEU A 295 -17.01 25.85 -14.77
N GLN A 296 -17.95 24.91 -14.82
CA GLN A 296 -19.36 25.23 -15.15
C GLN A 296 -20.00 26.15 -14.09
N ASP A 297 -19.64 25.98 -12.82
CA ASP A 297 -20.09 26.84 -11.70
C ASP A 297 -19.56 28.29 -11.79
N ILE A 298 -18.49 28.54 -12.56
CA ILE A 298 -18.00 29.90 -12.87
C ILE A 298 -18.77 30.52 -14.04
N ALA A 299 -19.21 29.70 -15.01
CA ALA A 299 -19.92 30.16 -16.20
C ALA A 299 -21.44 30.34 -15.99
N SER A 300 -22.01 29.71 -14.96
CA SER A 300 -23.44 29.77 -14.66
C SER A 300 -23.83 31.00 -13.83
N ILE A 301 -24.95 31.63 -14.19
CA ILE A 301 -25.59 32.68 -13.37
C ILE A 301 -26.32 32.05 -12.18
N GLU A 302 -26.82 30.82 -12.33
CA GLU A 302 -27.40 30.02 -11.26
C GLU A 302 -26.31 29.09 -10.69
N LYS A 303 -25.82 29.39 -9.48
CA LYS A 303 -24.80 28.58 -8.80
C LYS A 303 -25.22 27.12 -8.72
N ILE A 304 -24.32 26.21 -9.09
CA ILE A 304 -24.63 24.79 -9.19
C ILE A 304 -24.85 24.24 -7.77
N LYS A 305 -26.10 23.89 -7.45
CA LYS A 305 -26.53 23.45 -6.12
C LYS A 305 -26.19 21.98 -5.80
N TRP A 306 -25.24 21.40 -6.53
CA TRP A 306 -24.79 20.01 -6.37
C TRP A 306 -23.62 19.94 -5.37
N ASP A 307 -23.67 19.02 -4.41
CA ASP A 307 -22.57 18.86 -3.46
C ASP A 307 -21.45 17.95 -4.01
N GLY A 308 -20.40 18.57 -4.51
CA GLY A 308 -19.20 17.87 -4.99
C GLY A 308 -18.28 17.32 -3.88
N THR A 309 -18.68 17.30 -2.60
CA THR A 309 -17.85 16.78 -1.51
C THR A 309 -17.50 15.30 -1.67
N PRO A 310 -18.43 14.39 -2.06
CA PRO A 310 -18.09 12.99 -2.31
C PRO A 310 -17.09 12.79 -3.46
N LEU A 311 -17.06 13.71 -4.45
CA LEU A 311 -16.06 13.66 -5.54
C LEU A 311 -14.68 14.08 -5.03
N CYS A 312 -14.61 15.14 -4.21
CA CYS A 312 -13.38 15.50 -3.49
C CYS A 312 -12.90 14.35 -2.60
N HIS A 313 -13.81 13.58 -1.97
CA HIS A 313 -13.43 12.40 -1.18
C HIS A 313 -12.90 11.25 -2.04
N CYS A 314 -13.50 10.95 -3.20
CA CYS A 314 -12.96 9.94 -4.13
C CYS A 314 -11.53 10.27 -4.57
N ILE A 315 -11.26 11.54 -4.89
CA ILE A 315 -9.93 12.05 -5.23
C ILE A 315 -8.96 11.89 -4.05
N HIS A 316 -9.40 12.23 -2.83
CA HIS A 316 -8.63 12.07 -1.59
C HIS A 316 -8.24 10.62 -1.29
N TYR A 317 -9.18 9.67 -1.39
CA TYR A 317 -8.91 8.25 -1.10
C TYR A 317 -7.95 7.63 -2.11
N LEU A 318 -8.08 7.98 -3.40
CA LEU A 318 -7.13 7.54 -4.43
C LEU A 318 -5.73 8.12 -4.20
N ALA A 319 -5.62 9.43 -4.01
CA ALA A 319 -4.33 10.08 -3.83
C ALA A 319 -3.63 9.70 -2.51
N GLY A 320 -4.40 9.42 -1.45
CA GLY A 320 -3.86 8.92 -0.17
C GLY A 320 -3.34 7.49 -0.26
N HIS A 321 -3.84 6.70 -1.22
CA HIS A 321 -3.28 5.41 -1.59
C HIS A 321 -2.05 5.57 -2.50
N SER A 322 -2.18 6.28 -3.63
CA SER A 322 -1.10 6.57 -4.56
C SER A 322 -1.35 7.84 -5.37
N LEU A 323 -0.37 8.74 -5.41
CA LEU A 323 -0.41 10.02 -6.14
C LEU A 323 0.79 10.14 -7.07
N SER A 324 0.59 10.19 -8.39
CA SER A 324 1.69 10.44 -9.32
C SER A 324 2.06 11.94 -9.39
N PRO A 325 3.30 12.32 -9.71
CA PRO A 325 3.67 13.71 -9.93
C PRO A 325 2.85 14.39 -11.04
N ARG A 326 2.41 13.61 -12.05
CA ARG A 326 1.55 14.08 -13.14
C ARG A 326 0.15 14.44 -12.64
N ASP A 327 -0.46 13.56 -11.84
CA ASP A 327 -1.81 13.78 -11.29
C ASP A 327 -1.79 14.91 -10.25
N LEU A 328 -0.75 15.00 -9.43
CA LEU A 328 -0.54 16.13 -8.52
C LEU A 328 -0.40 17.45 -9.29
N HIS A 329 0.43 17.50 -10.35
CA HIS A 329 0.56 18.72 -11.17
C HIS A 329 -0.79 19.11 -11.80
N HIS A 330 -1.54 18.13 -12.34
CA HIS A 330 -2.88 18.39 -12.88
C HIS A 330 -3.87 18.86 -11.82
N TRP A 331 -3.87 18.28 -10.61
CA TRP A 331 -4.69 18.73 -9.49
C TRP A 331 -4.41 20.20 -9.13
N LEU A 332 -3.14 20.61 -9.10
CA LEU A 332 -2.77 21.99 -8.82
C LEU A 332 -3.11 22.95 -9.97
N GLN A 333 -3.11 22.48 -11.23
CA GLN A 333 -3.72 23.23 -12.33
C GLN A 333 -5.23 23.45 -12.12
N VAL A 334 -5.98 22.43 -11.68
CA VAL A 334 -7.43 22.56 -11.40
C VAL A 334 -7.70 23.49 -10.21
N VAL A 335 -6.89 23.45 -9.16
CA VAL A 335 -6.94 24.41 -8.04
C VAL A 335 -6.69 25.83 -8.53
N ASN A 336 -5.68 26.05 -9.37
CA ASN A 336 -5.36 27.37 -9.92
C ASN A 336 -6.48 27.91 -10.83
N LYS A 337 -7.10 27.04 -11.65
CA LYS A 337 -8.25 27.41 -12.51
C LYS A 337 -9.54 27.67 -11.74
N THR A 338 -9.68 27.12 -10.53
CA THR A 338 -10.87 27.28 -9.67
C THR A 338 -10.61 28.18 -8.46
N ILE A 339 -9.51 28.95 -8.46
CA ILE A 339 -8.97 29.66 -7.28
C ILE A 339 -9.95 30.66 -6.63
N THR A 340 -10.87 31.25 -7.41
CA THR A 340 -11.91 32.19 -6.95
C THR A 340 -13.17 31.51 -6.41
N THR A 341 -13.22 30.18 -6.38
CA THR A 341 -14.39 29.39 -5.99
C THR A 341 -14.16 28.62 -4.68
N VAL A 342 -15.24 28.11 -4.09
CA VAL A 342 -15.16 27.19 -2.94
C VAL A 342 -14.45 25.87 -3.26
N TRP A 343 -14.33 25.51 -4.55
CA TRP A 343 -13.76 24.22 -4.98
C TRP A 343 -12.26 24.16 -4.79
N ALA A 344 -11.52 25.26 -4.97
CA ALA A 344 -10.07 25.30 -4.70
C ALA A 344 -9.74 24.97 -3.23
N ALA A 345 -10.50 25.54 -2.28
CA ALA A 345 -10.34 25.24 -0.86
C ALA A 345 -10.73 23.79 -0.51
N ARG A 346 -11.81 23.26 -1.10
CA ARG A 346 -12.21 21.84 -0.93
C ARG A 346 -11.16 20.88 -1.50
N LEU A 347 -10.59 21.19 -2.67
CA LEU A 347 -9.55 20.40 -3.33
C LEU A 347 -8.23 20.41 -2.54
N LEU A 348 -7.80 21.56 -1.99
CA LEU A 348 -6.63 21.62 -1.12
C LEU A 348 -6.84 20.88 0.20
N ARG A 349 -8.01 21.01 0.85
CA ARG A 349 -8.35 20.20 2.04
C ARG A 349 -8.44 18.69 1.73
N ALA A 350 -8.78 18.30 0.50
CA ALA A 350 -8.72 16.89 0.07
C ALA A 350 -7.27 16.40 -0.14
N LEU A 351 -6.38 17.24 -0.67
CA LEU A 351 -4.94 16.93 -0.75
C LEU A 351 -4.31 16.83 0.64
N GLU A 352 -4.65 17.74 1.55
CA GLU A 352 -4.25 17.70 2.96
C GLU A 352 -4.66 16.37 3.63
N LYS A 353 -5.94 15.96 3.49
CA LYS A 353 -6.43 14.65 3.96
C LYS A 353 -5.73 13.45 3.30
N ALA A 354 -5.32 13.57 2.04
CA ALA A 354 -4.54 12.54 1.36
C ALA A 354 -3.12 12.43 1.94
N MET A 355 -2.52 13.54 2.39
CA MET A 355 -1.15 13.56 2.93
C MET A 355 -1.03 13.01 4.36
N ASP A 356 -2.02 13.20 5.24
CA ASP A 356 -2.04 12.59 6.58
C ASP A 356 -2.75 11.21 6.61
N GLY A 357 -3.08 10.66 5.43
CA GLY A 357 -3.77 9.38 5.30
C GLY A 357 -3.02 8.22 5.98
N LYS A 358 -3.77 7.31 6.63
CA LYS A 358 -3.21 6.16 7.36
C LYS A 358 -2.29 5.29 6.49
N GLU A 359 -2.60 5.16 5.20
CA GLU A 359 -1.83 4.37 4.22
C GLU A 359 -0.46 4.95 3.88
N VAL A 360 -0.29 6.28 3.94
CA VAL A 360 0.94 7.00 3.55
C VAL A 360 2.15 6.60 4.41
N LYS A 361 1.90 6.07 5.62
CA LYS A 361 2.93 5.61 6.57
C LYS A 361 3.47 4.21 6.25
N GLY A 362 2.88 3.50 5.31
CA GLY A 362 3.27 2.13 4.95
C GLY A 362 4.36 2.05 3.88
N PRO A 363 4.76 0.81 3.53
CA PRO A 363 5.67 0.56 2.42
C PRO A 363 5.07 1.02 1.07
N ALA A 364 5.93 1.52 0.18
CA ALA A 364 5.59 1.90 -1.19
C ALA A 364 5.25 0.68 -2.07
N SER A 365 5.63 -0.53 -1.67
CA SER A 365 5.30 -1.78 -2.38
C SER A 365 5.03 -2.93 -1.42
N THR A 366 3.98 -3.70 -1.70
CA THR A 366 3.40 -4.66 -0.75
C THR A 366 2.77 -5.86 -1.47
N PHE A 367 2.77 -7.02 -0.81
CA PHE A 367 1.99 -8.19 -1.20
C PHE A 367 0.52 -7.97 -0.80
N GLU A 368 -0.41 -8.06 -1.74
CA GLU A 368 -1.86 -8.02 -1.46
C GLU A 368 -2.42 -9.43 -1.30
N PHE A 369 -3.04 -9.71 -0.15
CA PHE A 369 -3.74 -10.95 0.16
C PHE A 369 -5.26 -10.74 0.21
N ASP A 370 -5.99 -11.62 -0.46
CA ASP A 370 -7.42 -11.52 -0.80
C ASP A 370 -8.41 -12.00 0.28
N GLY A 371 -7.94 -12.63 1.36
CA GLY A 371 -8.80 -13.29 2.36
C GLY A 371 -9.49 -14.60 1.92
N GLU A 372 -9.45 -14.98 0.65
CA GLU A 372 -10.20 -16.13 0.10
C GLU A 372 -9.30 -17.28 -0.39
N SER A 373 -8.21 -16.98 -1.10
CA SER A 373 -7.38 -17.99 -1.79
C SER A 373 -5.87 -17.80 -1.63
N SER A 374 -5.46 -16.55 -1.41
CA SER A 374 -4.08 -16.05 -1.45
C SER A 374 -3.13 -16.68 -0.43
N GLY A 375 -1.83 -16.55 -0.71
CA GLY A 375 -0.75 -16.98 0.18
C GLY A 375 0.60 -17.09 -0.56
N LEU A 376 1.70 -17.15 0.19
CA LEU A 376 3.01 -17.51 -0.35
C LEU A 376 3.47 -18.84 0.29
N LEU A 377 3.90 -19.80 -0.53
CA LEU A 377 4.48 -21.07 -0.09
C LEU A 377 6.00 -21.04 -0.30
N GLY A 378 6.75 -20.75 0.75
CA GLY A 378 8.20 -20.91 0.78
C GLY A 378 8.64 -22.38 0.71
N PRO A 379 9.94 -22.64 0.45
CA PRO A 379 10.47 -23.99 0.34
C PRO A 379 10.42 -24.75 1.67
N GLY A 380 10.18 -26.06 1.59
CA GLY A 380 10.44 -26.97 2.72
C GLY A 380 11.93 -27.24 2.89
N GLU A 381 12.33 -27.63 4.10
CA GLU A 381 13.70 -28.04 4.44
C GLU A 381 13.76 -29.47 4.95
N SER A 382 14.87 -30.17 4.69
CA SER A 382 15.14 -31.54 5.15
C SER A 382 15.27 -31.69 6.67
N LYS A 383 15.27 -30.57 7.41
CA LYS A 383 15.36 -30.48 8.87
C LYS A 383 14.40 -29.40 9.37
N TRP A 384 14.27 -29.26 10.68
CA TRP A 384 13.61 -28.12 11.30
C TRP A 384 14.62 -26.98 11.49
N PRO A 385 14.44 -25.78 10.90
CA PRO A 385 15.43 -24.71 10.98
C PRO A 385 15.41 -23.95 12.32
N PHE A 386 14.25 -23.87 12.99
CA PHE A 386 14.03 -23.08 14.20
C PHE A 386 14.38 -23.87 15.47
N THR A 387 15.64 -24.30 15.63
CA THR A 387 16.09 -25.04 16.83
C THR A 387 16.55 -24.15 17.97
N ASN A 388 16.95 -22.91 17.67
CA ASN A 388 17.62 -21.99 18.59
C ASN A 388 16.70 -20.81 18.99
N GLY A 389 15.40 -20.97 18.79
CA GLY A 389 14.44 -19.88 18.70
C GLY A 389 14.09 -19.54 17.25
N TYR A 390 13.45 -18.39 17.05
CA TYR A 390 13.20 -17.80 15.74
C TYR A 390 12.87 -16.31 15.90
N ALA A 391 12.90 -15.57 14.79
CA ALA A 391 12.16 -14.32 14.69
C ALA A 391 11.42 -14.24 13.34
N PHE A 392 10.37 -13.43 13.30
CA PHE A 392 9.58 -13.11 12.13
C PHE A 392 9.27 -11.62 12.16
N ALA A 393 9.51 -10.89 11.07
CA ALA A 393 9.24 -9.46 11.01
C ALA A 393 8.62 -9.06 9.66
N THR A 394 7.62 -8.18 9.70
CA THR A 394 6.94 -7.65 8.51
C THR A 394 6.19 -6.37 8.82
N TRP A 395 6.06 -5.50 7.82
CA TRP A 395 4.97 -4.52 7.79
C TRP A 395 3.66 -5.21 7.43
N ILE A 396 2.53 -4.76 8.00
CA ILE A 396 1.18 -5.27 7.71
C ILE A 396 0.10 -4.19 7.84
N TYR A 397 -0.91 -4.24 6.97
CA TYR A 397 -2.13 -3.45 7.04
C TYR A 397 -3.32 -4.40 6.84
N ILE A 398 -4.12 -4.61 7.89
CA ILE A 398 -5.19 -5.62 7.89
C ILE A 398 -6.50 -4.96 7.47
N GLU A 399 -7.17 -5.49 6.46
CA GLU A 399 -8.48 -4.99 6.01
C GLU A 399 -9.59 -5.45 6.95
N SER A 400 -9.62 -6.76 7.26
CA SER A 400 -10.60 -7.34 8.18
C SER A 400 -10.06 -8.60 8.87
N PHE A 401 -10.54 -8.81 10.10
CA PHE A 401 -10.32 -10.04 10.87
C PHE A 401 -11.47 -11.04 10.73
N ALA A 402 -12.62 -10.62 10.18
CA ALA A 402 -13.86 -11.40 10.16
C ALA A 402 -14.01 -12.21 8.87
N ASP A 403 -14.82 -13.28 8.93
CA ASP A 403 -15.47 -13.80 7.72
C ASP A 403 -16.41 -12.75 7.13
N ASN A 404 -16.47 -12.72 5.81
CA ASN A 404 -17.54 -12.15 5.03
C ASN A 404 -18.87 -12.84 5.41
N ILE A 405 -19.58 -12.27 6.40
CA ILE A 405 -21.00 -12.53 6.75
C ILE A 405 -21.25 -13.77 7.66
N SER A 406 -20.35 -14.12 8.61
CA SER A 406 -20.73 -15.05 9.71
C SER A 406 -20.02 -14.92 11.06
N THR A 407 -18.68 -14.79 11.13
CA THR A 407 -17.98 -14.95 12.43
C THR A 407 -18.26 -13.84 13.45
N ALA A 408 -18.61 -12.61 13.05
CA ALA A 408 -18.88 -11.52 14.00
C ALA A 408 -20.07 -11.84 14.93
N THR A 409 -21.21 -12.24 14.37
CA THR A 409 -22.41 -12.62 15.12
C THR A 409 -22.16 -13.85 15.99
N THR A 410 -21.43 -14.85 15.47
CA THR A 410 -21.06 -16.05 16.24
C THR A 410 -20.07 -15.73 17.36
N ALA A 411 -19.11 -14.83 17.15
CA ALA A 411 -18.16 -14.40 18.18
C ALA A 411 -18.85 -13.61 19.29
N ALA A 412 -19.80 -12.73 18.97
CA ALA A 412 -20.64 -12.04 19.96
C ALA A 412 -21.49 -13.03 20.77
N ALA A 413 -22.12 -14.01 20.11
CA ALA A 413 -22.89 -15.07 20.78
C ALA A 413 -22.02 -15.96 21.69
N ILE A 414 -20.82 -16.36 21.23
CA ILE A 414 -19.86 -17.13 22.03
C ILE A 414 -19.34 -16.31 23.21
N ALA A 415 -19.04 -15.02 23.02
CA ALA A 415 -18.61 -14.14 24.11
C ALA A 415 -19.69 -13.99 25.19
N MET A 416 -20.96 -13.82 24.79
CA MET A 416 -22.09 -13.79 25.72
C MET A 416 -22.29 -15.14 26.44
N ALA A 417 -22.20 -16.28 25.72
CA ALA A 417 -22.32 -17.61 26.31
C ALA A 417 -21.16 -17.95 27.28
N ALA A 418 -19.94 -17.52 26.97
CA ALA A 418 -18.77 -17.69 27.84
C ALA A 418 -18.85 -16.79 29.09
N ALA A 419 -19.31 -15.54 28.94
CA ALA A 419 -19.57 -14.65 30.07
C ALA A 419 -20.68 -15.19 31.00
N ALA A 420 -21.75 -15.77 30.43
CA ALA A 420 -22.85 -16.37 31.19
C ALA A 420 -22.45 -17.65 31.94
N THR A 421 -21.43 -18.38 31.48
CA THR A 421 -20.99 -19.66 32.09
C THR A 421 -19.80 -19.53 33.02
N SER A 422 -19.01 -18.45 32.93
CA SER A 422 -17.77 -18.28 33.69
C SER A 422 -17.80 -17.11 34.67
N GLY A 423 -18.53 -17.27 35.78
CA GLY A 423 -18.48 -16.33 36.89
C GLY A 423 -17.05 -16.14 37.45
N LYS A 424 -16.44 -14.99 37.16
CA LYS A 424 -15.06 -14.57 37.51
C LYS A 424 -13.92 -15.14 36.63
N SER A 425 -14.06 -15.17 35.31
CA SER A 425 -12.89 -15.15 34.42
C SER A 425 -12.82 -13.89 33.57
N SER A 426 -11.63 -13.58 33.03
CA SER A 426 -11.43 -12.42 32.16
C SER A 426 -11.89 -12.74 30.72
N PRO A 427 -12.24 -11.73 29.90
CA PRO A 427 -12.52 -11.94 28.47
C PRO A 427 -11.37 -12.65 27.73
N MET A 428 -10.13 -12.46 28.17
CA MET A 428 -8.95 -13.13 27.61
C MET A 428 -8.92 -14.63 27.92
N SER A 429 -9.34 -15.03 29.13
CA SER A 429 -9.48 -16.45 29.50
C SER A 429 -10.58 -17.13 28.68
N ALA A 430 -11.70 -16.43 28.45
CA ALA A 430 -12.77 -16.90 27.57
C ALA A 430 -12.30 -17.04 26.11
N ALA A 431 -11.61 -16.04 25.56
CA ALA A 431 -11.07 -16.07 24.20
C ALA A 431 -9.98 -17.15 24.00
N ALA A 432 -9.14 -17.39 25.00
CA ALA A 432 -8.14 -18.46 24.96
C ALA A 432 -8.78 -19.85 24.99
N ALA A 433 -9.77 -20.07 25.87
CA ALA A 433 -10.54 -21.31 25.89
C ALA A 433 -11.35 -21.52 24.59
N ALA A 434 -11.99 -20.47 24.09
CA ALA A 434 -12.70 -20.49 22.81
C ALA A 434 -11.77 -20.79 21.63
N SER A 435 -10.54 -20.26 21.62
CA SER A 435 -9.53 -20.59 20.61
C SER A 435 -9.09 -22.06 20.67
N ALA A 436 -8.90 -22.61 21.87
CA ALA A 436 -8.52 -24.01 22.06
C ALA A 436 -9.65 -24.97 21.63
N LEU A 437 -10.91 -24.61 21.86
CA LEU A 437 -12.10 -25.35 21.39
C LEU A 437 -12.34 -25.17 19.88
N ALA A 438 -12.18 -23.96 19.34
CA ALA A 438 -12.34 -23.63 17.92
C ALA A 438 -11.23 -24.21 17.02
N GLY A 439 -10.30 -25.00 17.58
CA GLY A 439 -9.44 -25.90 16.80
C GLY A 439 -10.24 -26.88 15.92
N GLU A 440 -11.51 -27.12 16.22
CA GLU A 440 -12.45 -27.88 15.38
C GLU A 440 -13.00 -27.07 14.17
N GLY A 441 -12.08 -26.69 13.28
CA GLY A 441 -12.30 -26.56 11.83
C GLY A 441 -13.30 -25.53 11.28
N THR A 442 -13.98 -24.75 12.13
CA THR A 442 -15.16 -23.95 11.75
C THR A 442 -14.91 -22.44 11.76
N ALA A 443 -14.21 -21.91 12.77
CA ALA A 443 -13.95 -20.47 12.89
C ALA A 443 -12.84 -20.00 11.94
N HIS A 444 -13.06 -18.88 11.25
CA HIS A 444 -11.98 -18.18 10.57
C HIS A 444 -11.01 -17.55 11.57
N MET A 445 -9.73 -17.62 11.23
CA MET A 445 -8.64 -17.01 11.98
C MET A 445 -7.55 -16.75 10.94
N PRO A 446 -7.39 -15.54 10.39
CA PRO A 446 -6.48 -15.31 9.27
C PRO A 446 -5.02 -15.54 9.70
N ARG A 447 -4.25 -16.30 8.91
CA ARG A 447 -2.87 -16.71 9.25
C ARG A 447 -1.85 -15.69 8.78
N LEU A 448 -1.01 -15.22 9.70
CA LEU A 448 0.20 -14.46 9.40
C LEU A 448 1.26 -15.40 8.80
N PHE A 449 1.48 -16.55 9.45
CA PHE A 449 2.25 -17.66 8.90
C PHE A 449 1.85 -19.02 9.50
N SER A 450 2.14 -20.10 8.76
CA SER A 450 2.09 -21.48 9.24
C SER A 450 3.36 -22.23 8.78
N PHE A 451 4.26 -22.53 9.72
CA PHE A 451 5.48 -23.30 9.48
C PHE A 451 5.28 -24.72 10.03
N LEU A 452 5.06 -25.69 9.15
CA LEU A 452 4.55 -27.01 9.51
C LEU A 452 5.32 -28.16 8.84
N SER A 453 5.52 -29.25 9.57
CA SER A 453 5.91 -30.56 9.03
C SER A 453 4.72 -31.27 8.37
N ALA A 454 5.00 -32.32 7.60
CA ALA A 454 3.98 -33.12 6.92
C ALA A 454 2.98 -33.80 7.88
N ASP A 455 3.37 -34.00 9.14
CA ASP A 455 2.53 -34.51 10.24
C ASP A 455 2.01 -33.41 11.19
N ASN A 456 1.97 -32.15 10.72
CA ASN A 456 1.47 -30.97 11.45
C ASN A 456 2.11 -30.78 12.84
N GLN A 457 3.40 -31.06 12.94
CA GLN A 457 4.25 -30.52 14.01
C GLN A 457 4.85 -29.21 13.51
N GLY A 458 4.92 -28.17 14.33
CA GLY A 458 5.29 -26.84 13.85
C GLY A 458 4.61 -25.72 14.61
N MET A 459 4.69 -24.51 14.06
CA MET A 459 4.15 -23.29 14.63
C MET A 459 3.22 -22.56 13.64
N GLU A 460 2.19 -21.91 14.17
CA GLU A 460 1.27 -21.07 13.40
C GLU A 460 1.04 -19.76 14.16
N ALA A 461 1.14 -18.62 13.47
CA ALA A 461 0.74 -17.31 13.97
C ALA A 461 -0.50 -16.83 13.22
N TYR A 462 -1.55 -16.47 13.94
CA TYR A 462 -2.85 -16.10 13.36
C TYR A 462 -3.62 -15.13 14.24
N PHE A 463 -4.53 -14.37 13.65
CA PHE A 463 -5.41 -13.48 14.42
C PHE A 463 -6.69 -14.21 14.84
N HIS A 464 -7.10 -14.03 16.09
CA HIS A 464 -8.40 -14.46 16.61
C HIS A 464 -9.18 -13.22 17.05
N ALA A 465 -10.18 -12.84 16.25
CA ALA A 465 -10.62 -11.45 16.17
C ALA A 465 -9.41 -10.51 16.02
N GLN A 466 -9.37 -9.40 16.75
CA GLN A 466 -8.29 -8.39 16.70
C GLN A 466 -6.97 -8.77 17.43
N PHE A 467 -6.85 -9.98 17.99
CA PHE A 467 -5.71 -10.37 18.83
C PHE A 467 -4.81 -11.40 18.13
N LEU A 468 -3.49 -11.20 18.20
CA LEU A 468 -2.51 -12.12 17.63
C LEU A 468 -2.28 -13.32 18.57
N VAL A 469 -2.35 -14.52 18.00
CA VAL A 469 -2.20 -15.81 18.68
C VAL A 469 -1.09 -16.61 18.02
N VAL A 470 -0.25 -17.27 18.83
CA VAL A 470 0.76 -18.21 18.36
C VAL A 470 0.50 -19.59 18.97
N GLU A 471 0.28 -20.58 18.11
CA GLU A 471 0.15 -22.00 18.48
C GLU A 471 1.41 -22.76 18.03
N CYS A 472 1.94 -23.65 18.87
CA CYS A 472 3.02 -24.56 18.50
C CYS A 472 2.70 -26.00 18.93
N GLY A 473 2.82 -26.96 18.01
CA GLY A 473 2.34 -28.34 18.14
C GLY A 473 3.43 -29.38 17.88
N SER A 474 3.35 -30.51 18.59
CA SER A 474 4.41 -31.54 18.62
C SER A 474 3.96 -32.94 18.20
N GLY A 475 2.79 -33.06 17.56
CA GLY A 475 2.17 -34.32 17.14
C GLY A 475 1.63 -35.21 18.29
N LYS A 476 2.25 -35.16 19.48
CA LYS A 476 1.88 -35.94 20.68
C LYS A 476 0.65 -35.40 21.43
N GLY A 477 -0.30 -34.76 20.75
CA GLY A 477 -1.46 -34.09 21.36
C GLY A 477 -1.13 -32.82 22.17
N ARG A 478 0.11 -32.64 22.66
CA ARG A 478 0.57 -31.38 23.25
C ARG A 478 0.66 -30.28 22.20
N LYS A 479 -0.12 -29.23 22.43
CA LYS A 479 0.01 -27.88 21.88
C LYS A 479 0.37 -26.91 23.00
N ALA A 480 1.17 -25.89 22.69
CA ALA A 480 1.29 -24.67 23.47
C ALA A 480 0.63 -23.54 22.67
N SER A 481 -0.12 -22.66 23.33
CA SER A 481 -0.80 -21.52 22.69
C SER A 481 -0.64 -20.28 23.55
N LEU A 482 -0.21 -19.17 22.94
CA LEU A 482 -0.16 -17.86 23.59
C LEU A 482 -1.04 -16.86 22.83
N HIS A 483 -1.86 -16.13 23.57
CA HIS A 483 -2.61 -14.97 23.11
C HIS A 483 -1.91 -13.70 23.59
N PHE A 484 -1.57 -12.80 22.68
CA PHE A 484 -1.05 -11.48 23.05
C PHE A 484 -2.19 -10.52 23.39
N THR A 485 -1.88 -9.50 24.20
CA THR A 485 -2.82 -8.49 24.69
C THR A 485 -3.03 -7.31 23.72
N HIS A 486 -2.20 -7.16 22.70
CA HIS A 486 -2.34 -6.08 21.72
C HIS A 486 -3.60 -6.28 20.85
N ALA A 487 -4.50 -5.30 20.89
CA ALA A 487 -5.67 -5.23 20.02
C ALA A 487 -5.31 -4.47 18.74
N PHE A 488 -5.13 -5.20 17.64
CA PHE A 488 -4.82 -4.63 16.33
C PHE A 488 -6.08 -4.01 15.70
N LYS A 489 -5.98 -2.77 15.26
CA LYS A 489 -7.07 -2.12 14.52
C LYS A 489 -7.00 -2.49 13.03
N PRO A 490 -8.14 -2.66 12.34
CA PRO A 490 -8.13 -2.74 10.89
C PRO A 490 -7.79 -1.38 10.27
N GLN A 491 -7.42 -1.40 9.00
CA GLN A 491 -7.17 -0.22 8.15
C GLN A 491 -6.11 0.75 8.71
N CYS A 492 -5.05 0.23 9.32
CA CYS A 492 -3.83 0.99 9.61
C CYS A 492 -2.57 0.12 9.53
N TRP A 493 -1.44 0.76 9.23
CA TRP A 493 -0.13 0.12 9.19
C TRP A 493 0.41 -0.17 10.59
N TYR A 494 0.99 -1.35 10.73
CA TYR A 494 1.85 -1.75 11.84
C TYR A 494 3.12 -2.41 11.29
N PHE A 495 4.24 -2.28 11.99
CA PHE A 495 5.33 -3.24 11.90
C PHE A 495 5.16 -4.28 13.01
N ILE A 496 5.00 -5.55 12.66
CA ILE A 496 4.93 -6.66 13.61
C ILE A 496 6.27 -7.40 13.62
N GLY A 497 6.88 -7.48 14.81
CA GLY A 497 7.93 -8.44 15.10
C GLY A 497 7.44 -9.52 16.06
N LEU A 498 7.65 -10.79 15.73
CA LEU A 498 7.50 -11.92 16.66
C LEU A 498 8.89 -12.52 16.90
N GLU A 499 9.25 -12.75 18.16
CA GLU A 499 10.52 -13.40 18.52
C GLU A 499 10.27 -14.51 19.55
N HIS A 500 10.86 -15.67 19.32
CA HIS A 500 10.99 -16.73 20.32
C HIS A 500 12.45 -16.83 20.77
N THR A 501 12.68 -16.66 22.07
CA THR A 501 13.99 -16.87 22.69
C THR A 501 14.00 -18.12 23.55
N CYS A 502 15.10 -18.88 23.50
CA CYS A 502 15.33 -20.04 24.36
C CYS A 502 16.69 -19.90 25.05
N LYS A 503 16.69 -19.42 26.30
CA LYS A 503 17.88 -19.29 27.14
C LYS A 503 18.15 -20.61 27.84
N GLN A 504 19.27 -21.27 27.53
CA GLN A 504 19.75 -22.40 28.33
C GLN A 504 20.41 -21.87 29.60
N GLY A 505 19.70 -21.90 30.73
CA GLY A 505 20.25 -21.49 32.02
C GLY A 505 21.32 -22.46 32.53
N LEU A 506 22.34 -21.93 33.22
CA LEU A 506 23.47 -22.69 33.79
C LEU A 506 23.05 -23.84 34.72
N LEU A 507 21.82 -23.80 35.25
CA LEU A 507 21.23 -24.82 36.14
C LEU A 507 20.32 -25.83 35.42
N GLY A 508 20.39 -25.91 34.08
CA GLY A 508 19.60 -26.86 33.28
C GLY A 508 18.13 -26.50 33.08
N LYS A 509 17.65 -25.39 33.65
CA LYS A 509 16.35 -24.80 33.33
C LYS A 509 16.45 -23.98 32.04
N SER A 510 15.66 -24.33 31.04
CA SER A 510 15.49 -23.52 29.83
C SER A 510 14.40 -22.48 30.05
N GLU A 511 14.76 -21.20 30.06
CA GLU A 511 13.78 -20.11 30.02
C GLU A 511 13.42 -19.83 28.57
N SER A 512 12.14 -20.03 28.24
CA SER A 512 11.61 -19.96 26.89
C SER A 512 10.55 -18.86 26.85
N GLU A 513 10.84 -17.76 26.16
CA GLU A 513 9.97 -16.59 26.07
C GLU A 513 9.52 -16.35 24.62
N LEU A 514 8.24 -16.04 24.43
CA LEU A 514 7.71 -15.51 23.18
C LEU A 514 7.38 -14.02 23.37
N ARG A 515 7.76 -13.21 22.37
CA ARG A 515 7.74 -11.75 22.41
C ARG A 515 7.02 -11.18 21.21
N LEU A 516 6.24 -10.13 21.45
CA LEU A 516 5.60 -9.31 20.42
C LEU A 516 6.21 -7.90 20.44
N TYR A 517 6.64 -7.46 19.27
CA TYR A 517 7.10 -6.12 18.98
C TYR A 517 6.08 -5.43 18.06
N ILE A 518 5.76 -4.19 18.39
CA ILE A 518 4.88 -3.30 17.61
C ILE A 518 5.70 -2.06 17.27
N ASP A 519 5.78 -1.71 16.00
CA ASP A 519 6.47 -0.50 15.51
C ASP A 519 7.91 -0.39 16.04
N GLY A 520 8.61 -1.54 16.02
CA GLY A 520 9.98 -1.72 16.50
C GLY A 520 10.13 -1.89 18.02
N SER A 521 9.14 -1.47 18.80
CA SER A 521 9.19 -1.48 20.27
C SER A 521 8.69 -2.81 20.85
N LEU A 522 9.35 -3.32 21.91
CA LEU A 522 8.88 -4.50 22.63
C LEU A 522 7.59 -4.18 23.38
N TYR A 523 6.48 -4.82 22.99
CA TYR A 523 5.16 -4.59 23.59
C TYR A 523 4.85 -5.60 24.70
N GLU A 524 5.07 -6.89 24.47
CA GLU A 524 4.78 -7.95 25.45
C GLU A 524 5.80 -9.09 25.36
N SER A 525 6.26 -9.60 26.51
CA SER A 525 7.07 -10.83 26.63
C SER A 525 6.39 -11.80 27.58
N ARG A 526 6.34 -13.08 27.23
CA ARG A 526 5.64 -14.13 27.99
C ARG A 526 6.41 -15.44 28.00
N PRO A 527 6.45 -16.18 29.12
CA PRO A 527 6.87 -17.58 29.11
C PRO A 527 6.02 -18.40 28.14
N PHE A 528 6.66 -19.20 27.30
CA PHE A 528 6.01 -20.03 26.28
C PHE A 528 6.74 -21.36 26.11
N ASP A 529 6.07 -22.48 26.39
CA ASP A 529 6.62 -23.83 26.26
C ASP A 529 6.75 -24.25 24.79
N PHE A 530 7.79 -23.76 24.10
CA PHE A 530 8.07 -24.13 22.71
C PHE A 530 8.53 -25.61 22.65
N PRO A 531 7.76 -26.52 22.02
CA PRO A 531 8.09 -27.93 21.97
C PRO A 531 9.24 -28.23 21.00
N LYS A 532 10.10 -29.18 21.35
CA LYS A 532 11.17 -29.67 20.45
C LYS A 532 10.60 -30.45 19.27
N ILE A 533 10.41 -29.77 18.15
CA ILE A 533 10.06 -30.37 16.86
C ILE A 533 11.28 -31.09 16.30
N SER A 534 11.06 -32.27 15.72
CA SER A 534 12.12 -33.16 15.20
C SER A 534 11.90 -33.59 13.75
N LYS A 535 10.87 -33.04 13.12
CA LYS A 535 10.42 -33.37 11.76
C LYS A 535 10.93 -32.32 10.75
N PRO A 536 11.19 -32.70 9.50
CA PRO A 536 11.48 -31.75 8.42
C PRO A 536 10.38 -30.69 8.28
N LEU A 537 10.75 -29.45 7.93
CA LEU A 537 9.79 -28.41 7.55
C LEU A 537 9.22 -28.75 6.16
N ALA A 538 7.92 -29.02 6.06
CA ALA A 538 7.28 -29.40 4.81
C ALA A 538 6.58 -28.21 4.12
N PHE A 539 6.00 -27.30 4.91
CA PHE A 539 5.24 -26.16 4.44
C PHE A 539 5.70 -24.89 5.17
N CYS A 540 6.11 -23.88 4.41
CA CYS A 540 6.44 -22.54 4.91
C CYS A 540 5.41 -21.55 4.33
N CYS A 541 4.20 -21.53 4.88
CA CYS A 541 3.12 -20.69 4.36
C CYS A 541 3.11 -19.30 5.03
N ILE A 542 2.97 -18.24 4.23
CA ILE A 542 2.77 -16.85 4.65
C ILE A 542 1.41 -16.37 4.16
N GLY A 543 0.69 -15.60 4.99
CA GLY A 543 -0.65 -15.09 4.67
C GLY A 543 -1.76 -16.16 4.62
N THR A 544 -1.44 -17.44 4.89
CA THR A 544 -2.40 -18.56 4.85
C THR A 544 -1.85 -19.81 5.55
N ASN A 545 -2.69 -20.81 5.80
CA ASN A 545 -2.28 -22.16 6.22
C ASN A 545 -2.22 -23.13 5.01
N PRO A 546 -1.51 -24.27 5.09
CA PRO A 546 -1.34 -25.18 3.95
C PRO A 546 -2.68 -25.66 3.35
N PRO A 547 -2.90 -25.48 2.03
CA PRO A 547 -4.09 -25.97 1.36
C PRO A 547 -4.40 -27.46 1.61
N PRO A 548 -5.68 -27.85 1.81
CA PRO A 548 -6.06 -29.23 2.14
C PRO A 548 -5.62 -30.29 1.13
N THR A 549 -5.38 -29.90 -0.13
CA THR A 549 -4.87 -30.75 -1.21
C THR A 549 -3.43 -31.20 -1.00
N MET A 550 -2.58 -30.34 -0.41
CA MET A 550 -1.16 -30.64 -0.17
C MET A 550 -0.91 -31.27 1.21
N ALA A 551 -1.77 -30.98 2.19
CA ALA A 551 -1.59 -31.38 3.59
C ALA A 551 -1.82 -32.89 3.87
N GLY A 552 -2.21 -33.70 2.88
CA GLY A 552 -2.23 -35.17 2.88
C GLY A 552 -3.26 -35.85 3.80
N LEU A 553 -3.24 -35.53 5.09
CA LEU A 553 -4.14 -36.06 6.12
C LEU A 553 -5.28 -35.08 6.48
N GLN A 554 -5.20 -33.80 6.11
CA GLN A 554 -6.03 -32.74 6.68
C GLN A 554 -7.35 -32.43 5.95
N ARG A 555 -8.16 -33.47 5.65
CA ARG A 555 -9.49 -33.32 5.03
C ARG A 555 -10.57 -32.64 5.90
N ARG A 556 -10.18 -31.88 6.94
CA ARG A 556 -11.06 -31.21 7.92
C ARG A 556 -10.60 -29.83 8.41
N ARG A 557 -9.42 -29.33 7.98
CA ARG A 557 -9.01 -27.95 8.29
C ARG A 557 -9.44 -27.03 7.15
N ARG A 558 -10.18 -25.97 7.48
CA ARG A 558 -10.47 -24.85 6.58
C ARG A 558 -9.17 -24.11 6.25
N GLN A 559 -9.05 -23.60 5.01
CA GLN A 559 -8.02 -22.61 4.69
C GLN A 559 -8.50 -21.23 5.17
N CYS A 560 -7.65 -20.51 5.88
CA CYS A 560 -7.92 -19.20 6.45
C CYS A 560 -6.85 -18.20 5.99
N PRO A 561 -6.93 -17.71 4.74
CA PRO A 561 -6.05 -16.66 4.26
C PRO A 561 -6.25 -15.35 5.02
N LEU A 562 -5.26 -14.48 4.89
CA LEU A 562 -5.24 -13.14 5.43
C LEU A 562 -5.90 -12.18 4.42
N PHE A 563 -6.72 -11.23 4.88
CA PHE A 563 -7.12 -10.08 4.08
C PHE A 563 -6.31 -8.87 4.56
N ALA A 564 -5.18 -8.63 3.90
CA ALA A 564 -4.21 -7.61 4.28
C ALA A 564 -3.27 -7.26 3.12
N GLU A 565 -2.64 -6.10 3.22
CA GLU A 565 -1.34 -5.88 2.60
C GLU A 565 -0.21 -6.30 3.57
N MET A 566 0.90 -6.84 3.04
CA MET A 566 2.14 -7.04 3.80
C MET A 566 3.35 -6.46 3.06
N GLY A 567 4.30 -5.89 3.80
CA GLY A 567 5.59 -5.45 3.24
C GLY A 567 6.58 -6.59 3.04
N PRO A 568 7.90 -6.31 3.04
CA PRO A 568 8.93 -7.34 3.01
C PRO A 568 8.84 -8.26 4.23
N VAL A 569 8.88 -9.58 3.99
CA VAL A 569 8.70 -10.62 4.99
C VAL A 569 10.06 -11.22 5.34
N TYR A 570 10.51 -10.96 6.56
CA TYR A 570 11.77 -11.46 7.11
C TYR A 570 11.52 -12.65 8.03
N ILE A 571 12.22 -13.76 7.81
CA ILE A 571 12.14 -14.98 8.63
C ILE A 571 13.54 -15.34 9.09
N PHE A 572 13.74 -15.48 10.41
CA PHE A 572 15.03 -15.73 11.06
C PHE A 572 15.01 -17.08 11.79
N LYS A 573 16.11 -17.84 11.68
CA LYS A 573 16.32 -19.15 12.37
C LYS A 573 16.71 -19.01 13.84
N GLU A 574 16.95 -17.78 14.28
CA GLU A 574 17.44 -17.36 15.61
C GLU A 574 16.75 -16.03 15.99
N PRO A 575 16.63 -15.69 17.28
CA PRO A 575 16.17 -14.37 17.72
C PRO A 575 17.15 -13.26 17.30
N ILE A 576 16.67 -12.02 17.18
CA ILE A 576 17.47 -10.86 16.71
C ILE A 576 17.63 -9.74 17.74
N GLY A 577 16.82 -9.74 18.81
CA GLY A 577 16.85 -8.75 19.88
C GLY A 577 16.15 -7.43 19.54
N PRO A 578 15.87 -6.60 20.57
CA PRO A 578 15.08 -5.39 20.43
C PRO A 578 15.72 -4.34 19.52
N GLU A 579 17.04 -4.16 19.57
CA GLU A 579 17.75 -3.14 18.78
C GLU A 579 17.62 -3.37 17.27
N ARG A 580 17.81 -4.61 16.81
CA ARG A 580 17.67 -4.98 15.40
C ARG A 580 16.22 -4.96 14.95
N MET A 581 15.29 -5.31 15.83
CA MET A 581 13.85 -5.18 15.56
C MET A 581 13.44 -3.71 15.39
N ALA A 582 13.94 -2.82 16.24
CA ALA A 582 13.72 -1.37 16.14
C ALA A 582 14.34 -0.78 14.87
N ARG A 583 15.58 -1.17 14.51
CA ARG A 583 16.24 -0.74 13.27
C ARG A 583 15.56 -1.26 12.01
N LEU A 584 15.01 -2.49 12.02
CA LEU A 584 14.18 -3.01 10.93
C LEU A 584 12.85 -2.25 10.76
N ALA A 585 12.22 -1.84 11.86
CA ALA A 585 11.03 -0.99 11.79
C ALA A 585 11.38 0.41 11.26
N TYR A 586 12.43 1.04 11.79
CA TYR A 586 12.87 2.38 11.41
C TYR A 586 13.27 2.49 9.92
N ARG A 587 13.86 1.43 9.35
CA ARG A 587 14.19 1.32 7.91
C ARG A 587 12.98 1.43 6.97
N GLY A 588 11.76 1.17 7.47
CA GLY A 588 10.57 1.04 6.64
C GLY A 588 10.55 -0.26 5.81
N GLY A 589 9.63 -0.35 4.86
CA GLY A 589 9.47 -1.52 3.98
C GLY A 589 9.91 -1.30 2.54
N ASP A 590 10.59 -0.19 2.25
CA ASP A 590 10.87 0.27 0.88
C ASP A 590 12.25 -0.18 0.39
N VAL A 591 13.19 -0.40 1.32
CA VAL A 591 14.57 -0.75 1.04
C VAL A 591 14.70 -2.25 0.85
N LEU A 592 15.02 -2.68 -0.36
CA LEU A 592 15.42 -4.06 -0.65
C LEU A 592 16.78 -4.38 0.02
N PRO A 593 16.86 -5.37 0.93
CA PRO A 593 18.12 -5.75 1.56
C PRO A 593 19.18 -6.24 0.57
N SER A 594 20.45 -5.95 0.87
CA SER A 594 21.59 -6.30 0.03
C SER A 594 22.66 -7.05 0.82
N PHE A 595 23.18 -8.15 0.28
CA PHE A 595 24.14 -9.01 0.98
C PHE A 595 25.33 -9.40 0.09
N GLY A 596 26.47 -9.72 0.72
CA GLY A 596 27.70 -10.12 0.03
C GLY A 596 28.51 -8.93 -0.52
N SER A 597 29.40 -9.19 -1.47
CA SER A 597 30.43 -8.23 -1.93
C SER A 597 29.92 -6.98 -2.66
N ALA A 598 28.62 -6.88 -2.92
CA ALA A 598 27.97 -5.70 -3.50
C ALA A 598 27.05 -4.96 -2.50
N ALA A 599 26.98 -5.41 -1.24
CA ALA A 599 26.15 -4.79 -0.23
C ALA A 599 26.59 -3.36 0.11
N GLY A 600 25.62 -2.48 0.36
CA GLY A 600 25.84 -1.28 1.17
C GLY A 600 26.80 -0.20 0.64
N SER A 601 27.12 -0.19 -0.66
CA SER A 601 28.04 0.81 -1.23
C SER A 601 27.29 2.09 -1.64
N PRO A 602 27.51 3.26 -1.00
CA PRO A 602 26.69 4.46 -1.20
C PRO A 602 27.11 5.29 -2.43
N TRP A 603 27.49 4.63 -3.55
CA TRP A 603 28.06 5.27 -4.75
C TRP A 603 27.14 6.32 -5.43
N LEU A 604 25.86 6.36 -5.08
CA LEU A 604 24.82 7.18 -5.71
C LEU A 604 24.00 8.01 -4.70
N ALA A 605 24.47 8.17 -3.46
CA ALA A 605 23.81 9.03 -2.47
C ALA A 605 23.86 10.50 -2.92
N THR A 606 22.69 11.14 -3.04
CA THR A 606 22.58 12.53 -3.53
C THR A 606 22.84 13.60 -2.45
N ASN A 607 22.78 13.21 -1.17
CA ASN A 607 22.98 14.07 -0.01
C ASN A 607 23.44 13.25 1.21
N ASP A 608 23.94 13.93 2.25
CA ASP A 608 24.49 13.30 3.46
C ASP A 608 23.47 12.42 4.20
N HIS A 609 22.18 12.78 4.19
CA HIS A 609 21.14 12.01 4.87
C HIS A 609 20.87 10.67 4.17
N ALA A 610 20.77 10.67 2.85
CA ALA A 610 20.68 9.46 2.05
C ALA A 610 21.94 8.59 2.18
N GLN A 611 23.11 9.21 2.37
CA GLN A 611 24.35 8.49 2.64
C GLN A 611 24.34 7.80 4.00
N SER A 612 23.89 8.47 5.07
CA SER A 612 23.72 7.87 6.41
C SER A 612 22.71 6.72 6.34
N MET A 613 21.51 6.96 5.81
CA MET A 613 20.46 5.95 5.64
C MET A 613 20.98 4.70 4.91
N ALA A 614 21.79 4.86 3.86
CA ALA A 614 22.40 3.74 3.15
C ALA A 614 23.45 3.00 3.99
N GLN A 615 24.26 3.70 4.80
CA GLN A 615 25.24 3.11 5.71
C GLN A 615 24.57 2.37 6.88
N ASP A 616 23.59 2.97 7.53
CA ASP A 616 22.83 2.37 8.63
C ASP A 616 22.07 1.12 8.17
N SER A 617 21.53 1.17 6.94
CA SER A 617 20.91 0.04 6.26
C SER A 617 21.92 -1.07 5.91
N ALA A 618 23.13 -0.72 5.45
CA ALA A 618 24.19 -1.67 5.13
C ALA A 618 24.71 -2.40 6.36
N LEU A 619 24.89 -1.66 7.47
CA LEU A 619 25.28 -2.23 8.77
C LEU A 619 24.21 -3.20 9.27
N LEU A 620 22.93 -2.83 9.17
CA LEU A 620 21.82 -3.71 9.54
C LEU A 620 21.78 -4.98 8.69
N ASP A 621 21.98 -4.88 7.37
CA ASP A 621 22.03 -6.04 6.47
C ASP A 621 23.17 -6.99 6.84
N ALA A 622 24.39 -6.47 7.04
CA ALA A 622 25.55 -7.26 7.45
C ALA A 622 25.31 -7.96 8.82
N GLU A 623 24.64 -7.27 9.75
CA GLU A 623 24.31 -7.78 11.07
C GLU A 623 23.27 -8.92 11.06
N ILE A 624 22.21 -8.80 10.25
CA ILE A 624 21.12 -9.79 10.19
C ILE A 624 21.42 -10.96 9.24
N ALA A 625 22.36 -10.80 8.30
CA ALA A 625 22.74 -11.81 7.31
C ALA A 625 23.01 -13.20 7.92
N GLY A 626 23.64 -13.25 9.10
CA GLY A 626 23.99 -14.51 9.76
C GLY A 626 22.81 -15.30 10.34
N CYS A 627 21.75 -14.62 10.78
CA CYS A 627 20.56 -15.22 11.42
C CYS A 627 19.32 -15.28 10.51
N LEU A 628 19.33 -14.59 9.37
CA LEU A 628 18.28 -14.66 8.35
C LEU A 628 18.18 -16.07 7.76
N HIS A 629 16.95 -16.52 7.52
CA HIS A 629 16.62 -17.85 6.99
C HIS A 629 15.91 -17.74 5.64
N LEU A 630 14.93 -16.83 5.51
CA LEU A 630 14.25 -16.49 4.26
C LEU A 630 13.89 -15.01 4.27
N LEU A 631 13.90 -14.38 3.08
CA LEU A 631 13.45 -13.01 2.87
C LEU A 631 12.68 -12.91 1.54
N TYR A 632 11.42 -12.48 1.63
CA TYR A 632 10.59 -12.21 0.44
C TYR A 632 10.26 -10.72 0.37
N HIS A 633 10.56 -10.09 -0.76
CA HIS A 633 10.33 -8.67 -1.00
C HIS A 633 9.30 -8.48 -2.12
N PRO A 634 8.25 -7.64 -1.96
CA PRO A 634 7.20 -7.44 -2.96
C PRO A 634 7.72 -7.16 -4.38
N ASN A 635 8.71 -6.25 -4.50
CA ASN A 635 9.38 -5.89 -5.76
C ASN A 635 10.05 -7.04 -6.53
N LEU A 636 10.17 -8.23 -5.94
CA LEU A 636 10.78 -9.41 -6.56
C LEU A 636 9.75 -10.49 -6.94
N LEU A 637 8.46 -10.31 -6.62
CA LEU A 637 7.40 -11.22 -7.06
C LEU A 637 7.21 -11.10 -8.57
N SER A 638 7.50 -12.18 -9.29
CA SER A 638 7.35 -12.27 -10.75
C SER A 638 6.38 -13.41 -11.12
N GLY A 639 5.19 -13.03 -11.58
CA GLY A 639 4.13 -13.96 -12.00
C GLY A 639 3.61 -14.83 -10.85
N ARG A 640 4.17 -16.03 -10.70
CA ARG A 640 3.81 -17.00 -9.64
C ARG A 640 4.92 -17.24 -8.61
N TYR A 641 6.07 -16.57 -8.73
CA TYR A 641 7.26 -16.88 -7.93
C TYR A 641 7.91 -15.64 -7.32
N CYS A 642 8.22 -15.68 -6.02
CA CYS A 642 9.05 -14.69 -5.34
C CYS A 642 10.37 -15.35 -4.91
N PRO A 643 11.54 -14.89 -5.39
CA PRO A 643 12.83 -15.45 -4.97
C PRO A 643 13.11 -15.15 -3.49
N ASP A 644 13.79 -16.08 -2.83
CA ASP A 644 14.41 -15.80 -1.54
C ASP A 644 15.59 -14.86 -1.75
N SER A 645 15.59 -13.74 -1.02
CA SER A 645 16.63 -12.71 -1.06
C SER A 645 17.67 -12.87 0.06
N SER A 646 17.56 -13.92 0.88
CA SER A 646 18.55 -14.22 1.92
C SER A 646 19.94 -14.53 1.33
N PRO A 647 21.04 -14.33 2.09
CA PRO A 647 22.41 -14.58 1.62
C PRO A 647 22.76 -16.06 1.35
N SER A 648 21.77 -16.97 1.32
CA SER A 648 21.89 -18.40 0.98
C SER A 648 22.81 -19.23 1.88
N GLY A 649 22.21 -20.04 2.75
CA GLY A 649 22.94 -20.89 3.70
C GLY A 649 23.91 -21.90 3.04
N ALA A 650 25.19 -21.78 3.42
CA ALA A 650 26.24 -22.81 3.40
C ALA A 650 26.66 -23.48 2.07
N ALA A 651 25.99 -23.27 0.93
CA ALA A 651 26.28 -24.02 -0.30
C ALA A 651 26.23 -23.23 -1.62
N GLY A 652 25.87 -21.93 -1.62
CA GLY A 652 25.80 -21.11 -2.84
C GLY A 652 24.75 -21.53 -3.89
N MET A 653 23.94 -22.56 -3.60
CA MET A 653 22.82 -22.97 -4.44
C MET A 653 21.62 -22.05 -4.22
N LEU A 654 21.04 -21.53 -5.30
CA LEU A 654 19.78 -20.80 -5.28
C LEU A 654 18.69 -21.65 -4.63
N ARG A 655 18.08 -21.12 -3.56
CA ARG A 655 16.90 -21.72 -2.92
C ARG A 655 15.71 -21.68 -3.88
N ARG A 656 14.84 -22.68 -3.83
CA ARG A 656 13.59 -22.66 -4.62
C ARG A 656 12.77 -21.43 -4.20
N PRO A 657 12.29 -20.59 -5.14
CA PRO A 657 11.48 -19.42 -4.81
C PRO A 657 10.17 -19.83 -4.11
N ALA A 658 9.60 -18.92 -3.34
CA ALA A 658 8.25 -19.08 -2.84
C ALA A 658 7.25 -19.07 -4.00
N GLU A 659 6.23 -19.92 -3.92
CA GLU A 659 5.20 -20.09 -4.93
C GLU A 659 3.88 -19.45 -4.47
N VAL A 660 3.24 -18.67 -5.35
CA VAL A 660 1.96 -18.02 -5.06
C VAL A 660 0.86 -19.07 -4.95
N LEU A 661 0.16 -19.07 -3.82
CA LEU A 661 -1.12 -19.73 -3.60
C LEU A 661 -2.25 -18.75 -3.97
N GLY A 662 -3.36 -19.26 -4.54
CA GLY A 662 -4.48 -18.41 -4.97
C GLY A 662 -4.06 -17.35 -5.99
N GLN A 663 -4.35 -16.08 -5.70
CA GLN A 663 -3.71 -14.92 -6.32
C GLN A 663 -3.06 -14.05 -5.24
N VAL A 664 -1.81 -13.67 -5.43
CA VAL A 664 -1.13 -12.61 -4.66
C VAL A 664 -0.67 -11.57 -5.67
N HIS A 665 -1.03 -10.31 -5.44
CA HIS A 665 -0.64 -9.19 -6.29
C HIS A 665 0.43 -8.35 -5.59
N VAL A 666 1.07 -7.45 -6.35
CA VAL A 666 1.91 -6.40 -5.78
C VAL A 666 1.17 -5.08 -5.94
N ALA A 667 0.78 -4.45 -4.82
CA ALA A 667 0.45 -3.04 -4.86
C ALA A 667 1.75 -2.24 -4.92
N THR A 668 1.76 -1.18 -5.71
CA THR A 668 2.86 -0.22 -5.80
C THR A 668 2.27 1.18 -5.83
N ARG A 669 2.73 2.04 -4.92
CA ARG A 669 2.20 3.38 -4.71
C ARG A 669 3.31 4.42 -4.60
N THR A 670 3.01 5.62 -5.09
CA THR A 670 3.83 6.82 -4.85
C THR A 670 3.16 7.63 -3.75
N ARG A 671 3.85 7.86 -2.63
CA ARG A 671 3.31 8.59 -1.49
C ARG A 671 3.23 10.09 -1.86
N PRO A 672 2.18 10.83 -1.44
CA PRO A 672 2.03 12.25 -1.79
C PRO A 672 3.25 13.16 -1.50
N ALA A 673 4.01 12.87 -0.44
CA ALA A 673 5.25 13.60 -0.14
C ALA A 673 6.40 13.30 -1.12
N GLU A 674 6.47 12.08 -1.67
CA GLU A 674 7.43 11.71 -2.72
C GLU A 674 7.03 12.33 -4.06
N ALA A 675 5.72 12.34 -4.37
CA ALA A 675 5.18 13.00 -5.54
C ALA A 675 5.52 14.51 -5.56
N LEU A 676 5.45 15.15 -4.39
CA LEU A 676 5.90 16.54 -4.20
C LEU A 676 7.40 16.71 -4.39
N TRP A 677 8.23 15.81 -3.85
CA TRP A 677 9.68 15.88 -4.02
C TRP A 677 10.11 15.69 -5.48
N ALA A 678 9.44 14.78 -6.19
CA ALA A 678 9.67 14.50 -7.61
C ALA A 678 9.18 15.64 -8.54
N LEU A 679 8.41 16.61 -8.05
CA LEU A 679 8.12 17.85 -8.79
C LEU A 679 9.36 18.77 -8.75
N ALA A 680 10.16 18.69 -9.81
CA ALA A 680 11.44 19.39 -10.02
C ALA A 680 11.43 20.93 -9.90
N HIS A 681 10.26 21.54 -9.66
CA HIS A 681 10.08 22.99 -9.54
C HIS A 681 10.43 23.56 -8.16
N GLY A 682 10.63 22.73 -7.12
CA GLY A 682 11.04 23.20 -5.79
C GLY A 682 10.38 22.50 -4.60
N GLY A 683 9.91 21.25 -4.77
CA GLY A 683 9.27 20.50 -3.70
C GLY A 683 8.07 21.25 -3.11
N PRO A 684 7.96 21.37 -1.78
CA PRO A 684 6.78 21.97 -1.14
C PRO A 684 6.66 23.49 -1.35
N LEU A 685 7.69 24.18 -1.85
CA LEU A 685 7.57 25.61 -2.17
C LEU A 685 6.67 25.87 -3.39
N PHE A 686 6.36 24.85 -4.20
CA PHE A 686 5.50 24.96 -5.38
C PHE A 686 4.07 25.44 -5.08
N PHE A 687 3.58 25.28 -3.84
CA PHE A 687 2.26 25.81 -3.44
C PHE A 687 2.25 27.32 -3.17
N LEU A 688 3.40 27.94 -2.91
CA LEU A 688 3.46 29.32 -2.41
C LEU A 688 2.97 30.41 -3.38
N PRO A 689 3.00 30.25 -4.72
CA PRO A 689 2.30 31.14 -5.63
C PRO A 689 0.77 31.19 -5.43
N LEU A 690 0.14 30.14 -4.88
CA LEU A 690 -1.31 30.07 -4.68
C LEU A 690 -1.82 30.86 -3.45
N VAL A 691 -0.91 31.35 -2.59
CA VAL A 691 -1.26 32.13 -1.38
C VAL A 691 -0.99 33.63 -1.52
N VAL A 692 -0.68 34.09 -2.75
CA VAL A 692 -0.46 35.50 -3.09
C VAL A 692 -1.24 35.83 -4.36
N SER A 693 -1.89 37.00 -4.42
CA SER A 693 -2.73 37.37 -5.56
C SER A 693 -1.94 37.91 -6.76
N ASN A 694 -0.82 38.61 -6.51
CA ASN A 694 0.12 39.02 -7.53
C ASN A 694 1.54 39.22 -6.94
N VAL A 695 2.54 39.36 -7.82
CA VAL A 695 3.96 39.53 -7.47
C VAL A 695 4.58 40.64 -8.32
N HIS A 696 5.41 41.49 -7.72
CA HIS A 696 6.18 42.51 -8.43
C HIS A 696 7.26 41.88 -9.33
N GLU A 697 7.14 42.07 -10.65
CA GLU A 697 8.06 41.58 -11.70
C GLU A 697 9.55 41.72 -11.33
N ASN A 698 9.99 42.90 -10.91
CA ASN A 698 11.40 43.22 -10.68
C ASN A 698 11.94 42.85 -9.28
N SER A 699 11.08 42.67 -8.27
CA SER A 699 11.50 42.45 -6.87
C SER A 699 11.07 41.10 -6.28
N LEU A 700 10.19 40.39 -6.99
CA LEU A 700 9.54 39.14 -6.58
C LEU A 700 8.91 39.23 -5.18
N GLN A 701 8.39 40.40 -4.82
CA GLN A 701 7.62 40.62 -3.59
C GLN A 701 6.11 40.54 -3.88
N PRO A 702 5.30 39.93 -2.98
CA PRO A 702 3.85 39.90 -3.12
C PRO A 702 3.23 41.30 -3.17
N ARG A 703 2.26 41.51 -4.07
CA ARG A 703 1.54 42.78 -4.29
C ARG A 703 0.05 42.59 -4.01
N LYS A 704 -0.59 43.59 -3.40
CA LYS A 704 -2.05 43.65 -3.26
C LYS A 704 -2.62 44.47 -4.42
N ASP A 705 -3.40 43.84 -5.29
CA ASP A 705 -4.09 44.52 -6.40
C ASP A 705 -5.61 44.35 -6.27
N ASP A 706 -6.11 43.17 -6.63
CA ASP A 706 -7.52 42.81 -6.51
C ASP A 706 -7.80 42.27 -5.11
N LEU A 707 -8.72 42.92 -4.39
CA LEU A 707 -9.16 42.51 -3.05
C LEU A 707 -9.86 41.15 -3.07
N SER A 708 -10.59 40.81 -4.13
CA SER A 708 -11.34 39.55 -4.26
C SER A 708 -10.40 38.35 -4.48
N LEU A 709 -9.45 38.47 -5.40
CA LEU A 709 -8.38 37.49 -5.57
C LEU A 709 -7.48 37.40 -4.32
N SER A 710 -7.17 38.53 -3.67
CA SER A 710 -6.37 38.53 -2.43
C SER A 710 -7.08 37.83 -1.27
N LEU A 711 -8.41 37.99 -1.15
CA LEU A 711 -9.24 37.23 -0.21
C LEU A 711 -9.21 35.73 -0.54
N ALA A 712 -9.44 35.37 -1.81
CA ALA A 712 -9.45 33.97 -2.26
C ALA A 712 -8.11 33.27 -1.97
N THR A 713 -6.97 33.86 -2.38
CA THR A 713 -5.64 33.31 -2.11
C THR A 713 -5.30 33.23 -0.61
N THR A 714 -5.78 34.19 0.19
CA THR A 714 -5.58 34.18 1.65
C THR A 714 -6.33 33.00 2.30
N ALA A 715 -7.55 32.69 1.83
CA ALA A 715 -8.33 31.54 2.32
C ALA A 715 -7.69 30.17 2.00
N LEU A 716 -6.76 30.10 1.04
CA LEU A 716 -6.00 28.87 0.72
C LEU A 716 -4.73 28.71 1.58
N ALA A 717 -4.31 29.74 2.32
CA ALA A 717 -3.02 29.73 3.02
C ALA A 717 -2.95 28.70 4.16
N ALA A 718 -4.03 28.52 4.94
CA ALA A 718 -4.06 27.57 6.05
C ALA A 718 -3.86 26.11 5.60
N PRO A 719 -4.65 25.53 4.65
CA PRO A 719 -4.41 24.17 4.17
C PRO A 719 -3.07 24.02 3.44
N ILE A 720 -2.61 25.04 2.70
CA ILE A 720 -1.27 25.02 2.06
C ILE A 720 -0.14 24.94 3.09
N PHE A 721 -0.21 25.69 4.18
CA PHE A 721 0.79 25.62 5.25
C PHE A 721 0.77 24.26 5.97
N ARG A 722 -0.40 23.64 6.19
CA ARG A 722 -0.48 22.26 6.72
C ARG A 722 0.09 21.22 5.76
N ILE A 723 -0.23 21.33 4.47
CA ILE A 723 0.35 20.52 3.38
C ILE A 723 1.88 20.62 3.36
N ILE A 724 2.45 21.83 3.46
CA ILE A 724 3.90 22.04 3.49
C ILE A 724 4.52 21.43 4.76
N SER A 725 3.89 21.61 5.94
CA SER A 725 4.35 21.00 7.20
C SER A 725 4.35 19.46 7.13
N LEU A 726 3.32 18.85 6.52
CA LEU A 726 3.30 17.41 6.24
C LEU A 726 4.38 17.00 5.23
N ALA A 727 4.60 17.79 4.18
CA ALA A 727 5.57 17.50 3.12
C ALA A 727 7.01 17.45 3.63
N ILE A 728 7.41 18.39 4.50
CA ILE A 728 8.79 18.49 5.03
C ILE A 728 9.17 17.38 6.03
N ARG A 729 8.22 16.52 6.40
CA ARG A 729 8.52 15.26 7.11
C ARG A 729 9.26 14.26 6.22
N HIS A 730 9.16 14.40 4.89
CA HIS A 730 10.00 13.68 3.94
C HIS A 730 11.34 14.42 3.76
N PRO A 731 12.50 13.76 3.96
CA PRO A 731 13.80 14.44 4.06
C PRO A 731 14.16 15.23 2.80
N GLY A 732 13.89 14.71 1.60
CA GLY A 732 14.15 15.41 0.34
C GLY A 732 13.32 16.69 0.16
N ASN A 733 12.12 16.77 0.75
CA ASN A 733 11.32 18.01 0.74
C ASN A 733 11.88 19.05 1.70
N ASN A 734 12.39 18.63 2.86
CA ASN A 734 13.05 19.51 3.82
C ASN A 734 14.37 20.06 3.26
N GLU A 735 15.16 19.21 2.60
CA GLU A 735 16.37 19.63 1.89
C GLU A 735 16.05 20.68 0.80
N GLU A 736 15.07 20.42 -0.07
CA GLU A 736 14.71 21.36 -1.14
C GLU A 736 14.14 22.68 -0.57
N LEU A 737 13.35 22.62 0.51
CA LEU A 737 12.88 23.80 1.25
C LEU A 737 14.06 24.67 1.72
N CYS A 738 15.05 24.06 2.36
CA CYS A 738 16.25 24.74 2.86
C CYS A 738 17.12 25.28 1.71
N ARG A 739 17.41 24.46 0.70
CA ARG A 739 18.23 24.79 -0.48
C ARG A 739 17.69 26.00 -1.25
N ARG A 740 16.37 26.19 -1.24
CA ARG A 740 15.65 27.27 -1.93
C ARG A 740 15.37 28.51 -1.06
N ARG A 741 15.89 28.59 0.18
CA ARG A 741 15.61 29.68 1.14
C ARG A 741 14.12 29.78 1.52
N GLY A 742 13.50 28.62 1.68
CA GLY A 742 12.09 28.50 2.06
C GLY A 742 11.70 29.29 3.31
N PRO A 743 12.46 29.28 4.42
CA PRO A 743 12.17 30.10 5.59
C PRO A 743 12.08 31.61 5.28
N GLU A 744 12.96 32.15 4.45
CA GLU A 744 12.93 33.56 4.05
C GLU A 744 11.77 33.88 3.09
N VAL A 745 11.39 32.94 2.23
CA VAL A 745 10.20 33.09 1.35
C VAL A 745 8.91 33.03 2.17
N LEU A 746 8.79 32.05 3.08
CA LEU A 746 7.67 31.92 4.02
C LEU A 746 7.53 33.19 4.87
N SER A 747 8.64 33.72 5.42
CA SER A 747 8.63 34.96 6.20
C SER A 747 8.06 36.16 5.42
N ARG A 748 8.40 36.30 4.14
CA ARG A 748 7.85 37.36 3.26
C ARG A 748 6.35 37.18 3.01
N ILE A 749 5.91 35.95 2.76
CA ILE A 749 4.51 35.61 2.51
C ILE A 749 3.66 35.80 3.76
N LEU A 750 4.15 35.38 4.93
CA LEU A 750 3.49 35.63 6.21
C LEU A 750 3.34 37.14 6.48
N ASN A 751 4.35 37.95 6.16
CA ASN A 751 4.26 39.41 6.25
C ASN A 751 3.17 39.99 5.31
N TYR A 752 3.04 39.46 4.09
CA TYR A 752 1.96 39.81 3.15
C TYR A 752 0.57 39.39 3.66
N LEU A 753 0.42 38.15 4.15
CA LEU A 753 -0.86 37.63 4.67
C LEU A 753 -1.31 38.44 5.89
N LEU A 754 -0.43 38.66 6.87
CA LEU A 754 -0.70 39.50 8.04
C LEU A 754 -1.13 40.92 7.65
N ARG A 755 -0.48 41.54 6.65
CA ARG A 755 -0.91 42.85 6.11
C ARG A 755 -2.27 42.79 5.43
N THR A 756 -2.62 41.68 4.79
CA THR A 756 -3.90 41.50 4.07
C THR A 756 -5.05 41.33 5.05
N LEU A 757 -4.89 40.46 6.04
CA LEU A 757 -5.82 40.26 7.15
C LEU A 757 -6.00 41.54 7.99
N SER A 758 -4.90 42.26 8.29
CA SER A 758 -4.95 43.56 8.97
C SER A 758 -5.67 44.67 8.19
N SER A 759 -5.98 44.46 6.90
CA SER A 759 -6.77 45.39 6.07
C SER A 759 -8.20 44.90 5.79
N LEU A 760 -8.62 43.79 6.40
CA LEU A 760 -9.96 43.24 6.28
C LEU A 760 -10.79 43.57 7.53
N ASP A 761 -12.08 43.82 7.31
CA ASP A 761 -12.99 44.20 8.38
C ASP A 761 -13.33 43.00 9.29
N ALA A 762 -13.79 43.29 10.51
CA ALA A 762 -13.85 42.32 11.61
C ALA A 762 -14.76 41.09 11.37
N ALA A 763 -15.62 41.13 10.34
CA ALA A 763 -16.53 40.05 9.98
C ALA A 763 -15.87 38.86 9.24
N VAL A 764 -14.58 38.93 8.88
CA VAL A 764 -13.88 37.90 8.06
C VAL A 764 -12.85 37.09 8.88
N ARG A 765 -12.79 37.28 10.20
CA ARG A 765 -11.69 36.79 11.08
C ARG A 765 -11.69 35.29 11.42
N ASP A 766 -12.71 34.54 11.02
CA ASP A 766 -12.84 33.10 11.31
C ASP A 766 -11.66 32.28 10.73
N GLY A 767 -11.03 32.77 9.64
CA GLY A 767 -9.83 32.16 9.05
C GLY A 767 -8.51 32.46 9.79
N ASP A 768 -8.47 33.42 10.72
CA ASP A 768 -7.24 33.81 11.41
C ASP A 768 -6.74 32.69 12.33
N GLU A 769 -7.64 32.01 13.04
CA GLU A 769 -7.29 30.90 13.93
C GLU A 769 -6.81 29.66 13.15
N GLU A 770 -7.47 29.31 12.04
CA GLU A 770 -7.06 28.19 11.19
C GLU A 770 -5.65 28.42 10.59
N LEU A 771 -5.35 29.68 10.24
CA LEU A 771 -4.04 30.08 9.72
C LEU A 771 -2.95 30.06 10.80
N VAL A 772 -3.24 30.60 11.99
CA VAL A 772 -2.30 30.57 13.13
C VAL A 772 -1.99 29.13 13.53
N ALA A 773 -3.00 28.26 13.62
CA ALA A 773 -2.80 26.84 13.90
C ALA A 773 -1.92 26.16 12.84
N ALA A 774 -2.11 26.47 11.55
CA ALA A 774 -1.26 25.95 10.48
C ALA A 774 0.20 26.43 10.56
N ILE A 775 0.44 27.68 11.00
CA ILE A 775 1.78 28.25 11.18
C ILE A 775 2.49 27.62 12.39
N VAL A 776 1.77 27.31 13.47
CA VAL A 776 2.33 26.66 14.67
C VAL A 776 2.99 25.31 14.34
N LEU A 777 2.50 24.59 13.33
CA LEU A 777 3.08 23.32 12.84
C LEU A 777 4.46 23.44 12.16
N PHE A 778 5.01 24.65 12.02
CA PHE A 778 6.40 24.88 11.60
C PHE A 778 7.36 25.11 12.76
N MET A 779 6.86 25.32 13.98
CA MET A 779 7.73 25.43 15.15
C MET A 779 8.19 24.02 15.56
N PRO A 780 9.49 23.82 15.86
CA PRO A 780 9.96 22.53 16.36
C PRO A 780 9.29 22.25 17.71
N VAL A 781 8.55 21.14 17.78
CA VAL A 781 8.11 20.59 19.07
C VAL A 781 9.37 20.25 19.85
N PRO A 782 9.55 20.74 21.10
CA PRO A 782 10.72 20.40 21.89
C PRO A 782 10.73 18.89 22.12
N GLU A 783 11.79 18.22 21.66
CA GLU A 783 11.95 16.78 21.86
C GLU A 783 12.04 16.48 23.36
N VAL A 784 10.98 15.89 23.92
CA VAL A 784 11.06 15.20 25.20
C VAL A 784 11.84 13.92 24.96
N GLN A 785 13.16 14.03 25.01
CA GLN A 785 14.06 12.86 24.96
C GLN A 785 13.63 11.89 26.08
N PRO A 786 13.32 10.63 25.78
CA PRO A 786 13.21 9.62 26.82
C PRO A 786 14.57 9.51 27.51
N TYR A 787 14.57 9.50 28.84
CA TYR A 787 15.81 9.40 29.62
C TYR A 787 16.54 8.08 29.31
N ALA A 788 17.87 8.15 29.27
CA ALA A 788 18.79 7.06 28.97
C ALA A 788 18.90 6.01 30.11
#